data_AF-A0A1A8AKF9-F1
#
_entry.id   AF-A0A1A8AKF9-F1
#
_cell.length_a   1.000
_cell.length_b   1.000
_cell.length_c   1.000
_cell.angle_alpha   90.00
_cell.angle_beta   90.00
_cell.angle_gamma   90.00
#
_symmetry.space_group_name_H-M   'P 1'
#
loop_
_entity.id
_entity.type
_entity.pdbx_description
1 polymer ?
#
loop_
_entity_poly.entity_id
_entity_poly.type
_entity_poly.pdbx_seq_one_letter_code
_entity_poly.pdbx_strand_id
1 'polypeptide(L)'
;MALNLTINANNPPLGALLAAEHVKSSVQVSVEEGKDNRLHISDSIQFSDANSISRYLARVAPALGLYGSNLMEQTEVDHWLEFSARRLCDQPSLTAVLGELDKALSLRTFLVGHAITLADLSVWAALKDHSDWLSQGKSFPHVSRWFSFLTSQVPFSSVGNKYASKKAPVNKSSSNEKKQDVGKFVELPGAEMGKVVVRFPPEASGYLHIGHAKAALLNQYYQVTFKGKLIMRFDDTNPEKEKEDFEKVILEDVSMLQIRPDQFTYTSDHFPTIMKLAEKLLAEGKAYIDNTPPEQMKQEREQRIESKCRNNTVEQNMKMWAEMKAGTEYGQTCCMRAKMDMSSNNGCMRDPTLYRCKNTPHPRTRDTYKVYPTYDFACPIVDSLEGVTHALRTTEYHDRDDQFYWIIETLGLRKPYIWEYARLNLNNTVLSKRKLTWFVDQGYVEGWDDPRFPTVRGVLRRGMTVEGLKQFIAAQGGSRSVVNMEWDKIWSFNKKVIDPVAPRYTALSSSYVVPVSVPEASEEMKEVAKHPKNTEVGMKEVWYGPRVLVEGADAETFKEGEVVTFINWGNLIITKINKGADGKVMSMEARLDLDNKDFKKTTKITWLAETDSAPLLPTICINYQPLISKAVITKDDDFKEYINKKSKLEEKMLGDPCLKNLKKGDIIQLQRRGFYICDQPFEPVSPNSCKESPCVLIYIPDGHTKEMPTTGSKDKSKSQASINASAPTTKAPSAPAPTPTPASAPAPASASNSAPDLFASIVAQGEAIRNLKAAKAPKEEVDKAVQQLLSFKAQFKQLTGVDYKPGMAPPTSPASTAAPPSDSSSCPYTRVSQQGELVKKLKAEQAPKEQIDAAVKQLLALKAEFKKFTGQDYKPGMVPLTPSAPTAVTPPSPPSSSDLYERVAQQGEVVRKLKSEKASKDQVDAAVKQLLAL
;
A
#
# COMPACT_ATOMS: atom_id res chain seq x y z
N MET A 1 23.64 16.62 -54.38
CA MET A 1 23.04 17.67 -53.54
C MET A 1 23.39 17.36 -52.10
N ALA A 2 23.73 18.36 -51.29
CA ALA A 2 23.72 18.21 -49.84
C ALA A 2 22.29 18.50 -49.35
N LEU A 3 21.76 17.63 -48.50
CA LEU A 3 20.43 17.78 -47.89
C LEU A 3 20.60 18.09 -46.41
N ASN A 4 19.90 19.10 -45.89
CA ASN A 4 19.98 19.44 -44.47
C ASN A 4 18.68 19.06 -43.74
N LEU A 5 18.78 18.15 -42.77
CA LEU A 5 17.68 17.69 -41.93
C LEU A 5 17.78 18.36 -40.54
N THR A 6 17.01 19.42 -40.34
CA THR A 6 16.81 20.01 -39.03
C THR A 6 15.86 19.14 -38.20
N ILE A 7 16.22 18.87 -36.94
CA ILE A 7 15.42 18.07 -36.00
C ILE A 7 15.15 18.82 -34.69
N ASN A 8 13.95 18.67 -34.14
CA ASN A 8 13.60 19.11 -32.80
C ASN A 8 14.04 18.04 -31.79
N ALA A 9 15.06 18.34 -30.98
CA ALA A 9 15.61 17.42 -29.99
C ALA A 9 14.60 16.96 -28.90
N ASN A 10 13.48 17.65 -28.73
CA ASN A 10 12.40 17.27 -27.79
C ASN A 10 11.36 16.32 -28.41
N ASN A 11 11.27 16.29 -29.74
CA ASN A 11 10.37 15.42 -30.49
C ASN A 11 11.04 14.94 -31.82
N PRO A 12 12.12 14.15 -31.72
CA PRO A 12 12.94 13.78 -32.87
C PRO A 12 12.19 12.83 -33.81
N PRO A 13 12.25 13.02 -35.15
CA PRO A 13 11.47 12.23 -36.10
C PRO A 13 12.18 10.90 -36.38
N LEU A 14 12.07 9.94 -35.45
CA LEU A 14 12.89 8.72 -35.44
C LEU A 14 12.89 7.94 -36.76
N GLY A 15 11.74 7.80 -37.44
CA GLY A 15 11.66 7.15 -38.76
C GLY A 15 12.45 7.87 -39.86
N ALA A 16 12.40 9.20 -39.88
CA ALA A 16 13.16 10.02 -40.82
C ALA A 16 14.67 10.04 -40.49
N LEU A 17 15.03 9.99 -39.21
CA LEU A 17 16.43 9.85 -38.78
C LEU A 17 17.02 8.48 -39.15
N LEU A 18 16.22 7.41 -39.04
CA LEU A 18 16.60 6.09 -39.56
C LEU A 18 16.75 6.11 -41.09
N ALA A 19 15.82 6.74 -41.82
CA ALA A 19 15.92 6.86 -43.26
C ALA A 19 17.19 7.64 -43.67
N ALA A 20 17.50 8.74 -42.99
CA ALA A 20 18.71 9.52 -43.20
C ALA A 20 19.98 8.68 -42.97
N GLU A 21 20.07 7.94 -41.86
CA GLU A 21 21.28 7.15 -41.53
C GLU A 21 21.50 5.98 -42.51
N HIS A 22 20.45 5.37 -43.07
CA HIS A 22 20.58 4.37 -44.15
C HIS A 22 21.02 4.99 -45.49
N VAL A 23 20.53 6.20 -45.81
CA VAL A 23 20.78 6.91 -47.08
C VAL A 23 22.13 7.64 -47.10
N LYS A 24 22.70 7.95 -45.93
CA LYS A 24 23.98 8.64 -45.68
C LYS A 24 25.21 8.07 -46.38
N SER A 25 25.19 6.79 -46.75
CA SER A 25 26.25 6.14 -47.55
C SER A 25 26.22 6.54 -49.03
N SER A 26 25.07 6.99 -49.52
CA SER A 26 24.77 7.27 -50.93
C SER A 26 24.47 8.75 -51.21
N VAL A 27 24.10 9.52 -50.18
CA VAL A 27 23.75 10.94 -50.27
C VAL A 27 24.36 11.71 -49.11
N GLN A 28 24.89 12.90 -49.37
CA GLN A 28 25.34 13.81 -48.32
C GLN A 28 24.12 14.40 -47.58
N VAL A 29 23.85 13.89 -46.39
CA VAL A 29 22.80 14.39 -45.49
C VAL A 29 23.45 14.92 -44.20
N SER A 30 23.29 16.22 -43.93
CA SER A 30 23.59 16.81 -42.63
C SER A 30 22.36 16.70 -41.71
N VAL A 31 22.59 16.56 -40.41
CA VAL A 31 21.55 16.53 -39.39
C VAL A 31 21.88 17.55 -38.31
N GLU A 32 21.01 18.54 -38.14
CA GLU A 32 21.22 19.71 -37.28
C GLU A 32 20.08 19.82 -36.25
N GLU A 33 20.38 20.31 -35.03
CA GLU A 33 19.36 20.49 -34.00
C GLU A 33 18.73 21.88 -34.07
N GLY A 34 17.40 21.94 -34.09
CA GLY A 34 16.61 23.16 -34.24
C GLY A 34 15.25 23.11 -33.55
N LYS A 35 14.34 24.02 -33.95
CA LYS A 35 13.01 24.15 -33.33
C LYS A 35 11.95 23.23 -33.94
N ASP A 36 12.06 22.93 -35.22
CA ASP A 36 11.11 22.12 -35.98
C ASP A 36 11.82 20.92 -36.62
N ASN A 37 11.04 19.91 -37.02
CA ASN A 37 11.50 18.85 -37.91
C ASN A 37 11.32 19.32 -39.36
N ARG A 38 12.42 19.55 -40.10
CA ARG A 38 12.38 20.02 -41.50
C ARG A 38 13.54 19.46 -42.33
N LEU A 39 13.25 18.98 -43.53
CA LEU A 39 14.25 18.70 -44.56
C LEU A 39 14.30 19.86 -45.55
N HIS A 40 15.46 20.51 -45.67
CA HIS A 40 15.71 21.58 -46.63
C HIS A 40 16.36 21.01 -47.90
N ILE A 41 15.79 21.34 -49.06
CA ILE A 41 16.24 20.90 -50.40
C ILE A 41 16.69 22.10 -51.24
N SER A 42 15.94 23.20 -51.14
CA SER A 42 16.30 24.52 -51.67
C SER A 42 15.63 25.60 -50.82
N ASP A 43 15.94 26.87 -51.08
CA ASP A 43 15.30 28.01 -50.40
C ASP A 43 13.76 28.01 -50.55
N SER A 44 13.26 27.44 -51.65
CA SER A 44 11.84 27.35 -52.00
C SER A 44 11.17 25.99 -51.70
N ILE A 45 11.92 24.93 -51.41
CA ILE A 45 11.39 23.57 -51.22
C ILE A 45 11.89 22.98 -49.90
N GLN A 46 10.94 22.76 -48.99
CA GLN A 46 11.14 22.19 -47.65
C GLN A 46 10.02 21.18 -47.34
N PHE A 47 10.34 20.09 -46.66
CA PHE A 47 9.36 19.14 -46.13
C PHE A 47 9.38 19.13 -44.60
N SER A 48 8.21 19.17 -43.95
CA SER A 48 8.07 19.26 -42.48
C SER A 48 7.45 18.02 -41.82
N ASP A 49 6.77 17.15 -42.57
CA ASP A 49 6.23 15.90 -42.03
C ASP A 49 7.21 14.73 -42.19
N ALA A 50 7.29 13.87 -41.18
CA ALA A 50 8.27 12.79 -41.11
C ALA A 50 8.12 11.76 -42.25
N ASN A 51 6.92 11.56 -42.80
CA ASN A 51 6.67 10.60 -43.86
C ASN A 51 7.13 11.13 -45.23
N SER A 52 6.88 12.40 -45.57
CA SER A 52 7.41 13.01 -46.79
C SER A 52 8.92 13.18 -46.76
N ILE A 53 9.50 13.53 -45.59
CA ILE A 53 10.95 13.54 -45.39
C ILE A 53 11.53 12.14 -45.67
N SER A 54 10.95 11.09 -45.07
CA SER A 54 11.40 9.70 -45.26
C SER A 54 11.26 9.23 -46.72
N ARG A 55 10.11 9.50 -47.36
CA ARG A 55 9.86 9.21 -48.78
C ARG A 55 10.88 9.89 -49.69
N TYR A 56 11.17 11.17 -49.46
CA TYR A 56 12.14 11.90 -50.29
C TYR A 56 13.55 11.31 -50.14
N LEU A 57 14.01 11.07 -48.91
CA LEU A 57 15.31 10.45 -48.66
C LEU A 57 15.45 9.08 -49.35
N ALA A 58 14.43 8.22 -49.27
CA ALA A 58 14.43 6.92 -49.96
C ALA A 58 14.39 7.06 -51.50
N ARG A 59 13.63 8.02 -52.04
CA ARG A 59 13.51 8.26 -53.49
C ARG A 59 14.75 8.92 -54.11
N VAL A 60 15.58 9.62 -53.33
CA VAL A 60 16.89 10.15 -53.79
C VAL A 60 17.96 9.04 -53.86
N ALA A 61 17.79 7.94 -53.11
CA ALA A 61 18.69 6.77 -53.14
C ALA A 61 17.96 5.47 -53.52
N PRO A 62 17.36 5.37 -54.73
CA PRO A 62 16.51 4.24 -55.11
C PRO A 62 17.26 2.90 -55.15
N ALA A 63 18.57 2.92 -55.35
CA ALA A 63 19.44 1.74 -55.31
C ALA A 63 19.48 1.02 -53.94
N LEU A 64 19.03 1.68 -52.86
CA LEU A 64 18.93 1.09 -51.52
C LEU A 64 17.61 0.33 -51.29
N GLY A 65 16.66 0.35 -52.24
CA GLY A 65 15.40 -0.41 -52.17
C GLY A 65 14.41 0.03 -51.08
N LEU A 66 14.74 1.03 -50.25
CA LEU A 66 13.98 1.44 -49.06
C LEU A 66 12.50 1.77 -49.30
N TYR A 67 12.12 2.13 -50.53
CA TYR A 67 10.74 2.45 -50.92
C TYR A 67 10.03 1.30 -51.68
N GLY A 68 10.63 0.12 -51.79
CA GLY A 68 10.09 -1.03 -52.52
C GLY A 68 10.63 -1.15 -53.96
N SER A 69 10.87 -2.39 -54.40
CA SER A 69 11.47 -2.73 -55.69
C SER A 69 10.50 -2.62 -56.88
N ASN A 70 9.20 -2.62 -56.61
CA ASN A 70 8.14 -2.66 -57.61
C ASN A 70 6.89 -1.92 -57.11
N LEU A 71 5.91 -1.71 -58.00
CA LEU A 71 4.70 -0.91 -57.72
C LEU A 71 3.86 -1.47 -56.56
N MET A 72 3.81 -2.80 -56.38
CA MET A 72 3.08 -3.42 -55.27
C MET A 72 3.79 -3.16 -53.93
N GLU A 73 5.10 -3.35 -53.87
CA GLU A 73 5.90 -3.04 -52.67
C GLU A 73 5.86 -1.54 -52.32
N GLN A 74 5.92 -0.66 -53.31
CA GLN A 74 5.77 0.79 -53.11
C GLN A 74 4.41 1.14 -52.47
N THR A 75 3.35 0.44 -52.90
CA THR A 75 2.00 0.59 -52.35
C THR A 75 1.88 0.00 -50.94
N GLU A 76 2.48 -1.16 -50.66
CA GLU A 76 2.55 -1.70 -49.28
C GLU A 76 3.36 -0.77 -48.35
N VAL A 77 4.45 -0.16 -48.82
CA VAL A 77 5.24 0.80 -48.04
C VAL A 77 4.43 2.05 -47.68
N ASP A 78 3.67 2.61 -48.63
CA ASP A 78 2.80 3.76 -48.34
C ASP A 78 1.64 3.40 -47.39
N HIS A 79 1.08 2.19 -47.50
CA HIS A 79 0.10 1.69 -46.55
C HIS A 79 0.65 1.65 -45.12
N TRP A 80 1.86 1.11 -44.91
CA TRP A 80 2.47 1.06 -43.57
C TRP A 80 2.92 2.44 -43.05
N LEU A 81 3.33 3.35 -43.94
CA LEU A 81 3.58 4.76 -43.58
C LEU A 81 2.31 5.44 -43.07
N GLU A 82 1.16 5.20 -43.70
CA GLU A 82 -0.13 5.73 -43.23
C GLU A 82 -0.61 5.02 -41.94
N PHE A 83 -0.42 3.70 -41.84
CA PHE A 83 -0.73 2.92 -40.63
C PHE A 83 0.03 3.44 -39.42
N SER A 84 1.34 3.69 -39.55
CA SER A 84 2.15 4.25 -38.46
C SER A 84 1.63 5.63 -38.03
N ALA A 85 1.30 6.51 -38.98
CA ALA A 85 0.82 7.86 -38.69
C ALA A 85 -0.62 7.95 -38.15
N ARG A 86 -1.55 7.08 -38.58
CA ARG A 86 -3.00 7.19 -38.28
C ARG A 86 -3.56 6.08 -37.37
N ARG A 87 -2.96 4.88 -37.37
CA ARG A 87 -3.45 3.74 -36.57
C ARG A 87 -2.67 3.56 -35.27
N LEU A 88 -1.35 3.80 -35.28
CA LEU A 88 -0.53 3.65 -34.07
C LEU A 88 -0.51 4.89 -33.18
N CYS A 89 -0.42 6.11 -33.74
CA CYS A 89 -0.34 7.34 -32.94
C CYS A 89 -1.66 7.80 -32.29
N ASP A 90 -2.80 7.62 -32.95
CA ASP A 90 -4.07 8.26 -32.58
C ASP A 90 -5.06 7.37 -31.78
N GLN A 91 -4.64 6.20 -31.29
CA GLN A 91 -5.56 5.19 -30.73
C GLN A 91 -5.45 4.99 -29.20
N PRO A 92 -6.55 5.10 -28.43
CA PRO A 92 -6.54 4.85 -26.98
C PRO A 92 -6.51 3.36 -26.59
N SER A 93 -6.50 2.43 -27.56
CA SER A 93 -6.37 0.99 -27.32
C SER A 93 -5.53 0.34 -28.42
N LEU A 94 -4.24 0.16 -28.15
CA LEU A 94 -3.27 -0.36 -29.13
C LEU A 94 -3.47 -1.85 -29.45
N THR A 95 -4.17 -2.60 -28.60
CA THR A 95 -4.27 -4.07 -28.65
C THR A 95 -4.91 -4.61 -29.94
N ALA A 96 -5.87 -3.90 -30.55
CA ALA A 96 -6.44 -4.30 -31.83
C ALA A 96 -5.45 -4.10 -32.99
N VAL A 97 -4.80 -2.93 -33.02
CA VAL A 97 -3.82 -2.53 -34.03
C VAL A 97 -2.57 -3.42 -33.99
N LEU A 98 -2.14 -3.82 -32.78
CA LEU A 98 -1.08 -4.82 -32.59
C LEU A 98 -1.48 -6.20 -33.13
N GLY A 99 -2.76 -6.60 -33.03
CA GLY A 99 -3.25 -7.88 -33.57
C GLY A 99 -3.23 -7.93 -35.10
N GLU A 100 -3.55 -6.81 -35.77
CA GLU A 100 -3.39 -6.67 -37.23
C GLU A 100 -1.92 -6.78 -37.64
N LEU A 101 -1.03 -6.09 -36.92
CA LEU A 101 0.42 -6.09 -37.17
C LEU A 101 1.07 -7.46 -36.89
N ASP A 102 0.70 -8.14 -35.80
CA ASP A 102 1.21 -9.47 -35.44
C ASP A 102 0.81 -10.52 -36.49
N LYS A 103 -0.41 -10.42 -37.01
CA LYS A 103 -0.88 -11.25 -38.11
C LYS A 103 -0.10 -10.99 -39.42
N ALA A 104 0.21 -9.73 -39.74
CA ALA A 104 1.03 -9.39 -40.91
C ALA A 104 2.49 -9.90 -40.78
N LEU A 105 3.06 -9.84 -39.57
CA LEU A 105 4.42 -10.29 -39.25
C LEU A 105 4.52 -11.80 -38.95
N SER A 106 3.42 -12.55 -39.07
CA SER A 106 3.36 -13.99 -38.75
C SER A 106 4.33 -14.84 -39.57
N LEU A 107 4.44 -14.55 -40.88
CA LEU A 107 5.29 -15.25 -41.85
C LEU A 107 6.35 -14.34 -42.52
N ARG A 108 6.38 -13.03 -42.22
CA ARG A 108 7.29 -12.06 -42.86
C ARG A 108 8.44 -11.65 -41.92
N THR A 109 9.66 -11.45 -42.45
CA THR A 109 10.82 -10.94 -41.66
C THR A 109 10.88 -9.42 -41.63
N PHE A 110 10.41 -8.76 -42.69
CA PHE A 110 10.22 -7.33 -42.83
C PHE A 110 8.76 -7.06 -43.18
N LEU A 111 8.26 -5.83 -43.00
CA LEU A 111 6.85 -5.54 -43.29
C LEU A 111 6.53 -5.63 -44.78
N VAL A 112 7.50 -5.34 -45.67
CA VAL A 112 7.34 -5.37 -47.13
C VAL A 112 8.54 -6.10 -47.76
N GLY A 113 8.30 -6.95 -48.74
CA GLY A 113 9.34 -7.65 -49.50
C GLY A 113 10.27 -8.53 -48.65
N HIS A 114 11.57 -8.52 -49.00
CA HIS A 114 12.60 -9.35 -48.38
C HIS A 114 13.77 -8.55 -47.75
N ALA A 115 13.65 -7.22 -47.69
CA ALA A 115 14.66 -6.32 -47.16
C ALA A 115 14.00 -5.23 -46.29
N ILE A 116 14.81 -4.45 -45.59
CA ILE A 116 14.34 -3.32 -44.79
C ILE A 116 13.75 -2.21 -45.67
N THR A 117 12.56 -1.73 -45.31
CA THR A 117 11.87 -0.64 -46.03
C THR A 117 11.43 0.49 -45.09
N LEU A 118 10.95 1.61 -45.64
CA LEU A 118 10.35 2.69 -44.84
C LEU A 118 9.15 2.22 -43.99
N ALA A 119 8.47 1.14 -44.38
CA ALA A 119 7.44 0.51 -43.55
C ALA A 119 8.02 0.09 -42.20
N ASP A 120 9.14 -0.63 -42.23
CA ASP A 120 9.84 -1.11 -41.04
C ASP A 120 10.35 0.06 -40.18
N LEU A 121 10.94 1.09 -40.80
CA LEU A 121 11.47 2.24 -40.09
C LEU A 121 10.38 3.02 -39.35
N SER A 122 9.24 3.29 -40.01
CA SER A 122 8.18 4.15 -39.46
C SER A 122 7.28 3.41 -38.48
N VAL A 123 6.95 2.14 -38.72
CA VAL A 123 6.21 1.33 -37.73
C VAL A 123 7.06 1.06 -36.49
N TRP A 124 8.37 0.84 -36.63
CA TRP A 124 9.28 0.72 -35.49
C TRP A 124 9.37 2.03 -34.70
N ALA A 125 9.48 3.17 -35.39
CA ALA A 125 9.51 4.49 -34.75
C ALA A 125 8.23 4.75 -33.92
N ALA A 126 7.05 4.56 -34.51
CA ALA A 126 5.78 4.71 -33.78
C ALA A 126 5.70 3.77 -32.56
N LEU A 127 6.07 2.49 -32.71
CA LEU A 127 6.11 1.54 -31.59
C LEU A 127 7.20 1.82 -30.56
N LYS A 128 8.25 2.59 -30.90
CA LYS A 128 9.32 2.98 -29.97
C LYS A 128 8.86 4.08 -29.00
N ASP A 129 7.98 4.99 -29.45
CA ASP A 129 7.41 6.05 -28.61
C ASP A 129 6.33 5.54 -27.64
N HIS A 130 5.65 4.43 -27.96
CA HIS A 130 4.62 3.80 -27.13
C HIS A 130 5.19 2.65 -26.26
N SER A 131 6.09 2.95 -25.32
CA SER A 131 6.79 1.94 -24.48
C SER A 131 5.91 0.87 -23.83
N ASP A 132 4.63 1.17 -23.61
CA ASP A 132 3.71 0.36 -22.82
C ASP A 132 3.32 -0.96 -23.50
N TRP A 133 3.40 -1.04 -24.84
CA TRP A 133 3.09 -2.30 -25.56
C TRP A 133 4.09 -3.41 -25.26
N LEU A 134 5.32 -3.08 -24.83
CA LEU A 134 6.33 -4.07 -24.42
C LEU A 134 5.84 -4.94 -23.25
N SER A 135 4.92 -4.44 -22.41
CA SER A 135 4.25 -5.23 -21.38
C SER A 135 3.29 -6.29 -21.95
N GLN A 136 2.73 -6.03 -23.14
CA GLN A 136 1.82 -6.91 -23.88
C GLN A 136 2.55 -7.85 -24.86
N GLY A 137 3.89 -7.81 -24.94
CA GLY A 137 4.66 -8.57 -25.94
C GLY A 137 4.44 -10.10 -25.92
N LYS A 138 4.02 -10.66 -24.77
CA LYS A 138 3.61 -12.09 -24.68
C LYS A 138 2.34 -12.42 -25.50
N SER A 139 1.49 -11.43 -25.77
CA SER A 139 0.27 -11.58 -26.59
C SER A 139 0.52 -11.35 -28.08
N PHE A 140 1.67 -10.76 -28.44
CA PHE A 140 2.05 -10.40 -29.81
C PHE A 140 3.48 -10.90 -30.11
N PRO A 141 3.67 -12.23 -30.26
CA PRO A 141 4.99 -12.84 -30.38
C PRO A 141 5.70 -12.47 -31.70
N HIS A 142 4.96 -12.23 -32.78
CA HIS A 142 5.54 -11.90 -34.09
C HIS A 142 5.99 -10.43 -34.14
N VAL A 143 5.20 -9.50 -33.57
CA VAL A 143 5.64 -8.10 -33.35
C VAL A 143 6.86 -8.07 -32.44
N SER A 144 6.83 -8.80 -31.32
CA SER A 144 7.93 -8.82 -30.35
C SER A 144 9.23 -9.36 -30.95
N ARG A 145 9.15 -10.40 -31.79
CA ARG A 145 10.28 -10.94 -32.58
C ARG A 145 10.83 -9.88 -33.54
N TRP A 146 9.98 -9.33 -34.41
CA TRP A 146 10.39 -8.37 -35.44
C TRP A 146 10.96 -7.08 -34.83
N PHE A 147 10.33 -6.52 -33.80
CA PHE A 147 10.81 -5.31 -33.13
C PHE A 147 12.15 -5.54 -32.43
N SER A 148 12.35 -6.71 -31.81
CA SER A 148 13.64 -7.08 -31.21
C SER A 148 14.74 -7.25 -32.27
N PHE A 149 14.39 -7.83 -33.43
CA PHE A 149 15.28 -8.03 -34.57
C PHE A 149 15.68 -6.73 -35.28
N LEU A 150 14.79 -5.72 -35.33
CA LEU A 150 15.16 -4.37 -35.80
C LEU A 150 16.00 -3.64 -34.73
N THR A 151 15.58 -3.67 -33.46
CA THR A 151 16.24 -2.95 -32.36
C THR A 151 17.70 -3.38 -32.14
N SER A 152 18.05 -4.64 -32.44
CA SER A 152 19.43 -5.15 -32.34
C SER A 152 20.37 -4.69 -33.45
N GLN A 153 19.85 -4.09 -34.53
CA GLN A 153 20.67 -3.59 -35.64
C GLN A 153 21.30 -2.23 -35.30
N VAL A 154 22.47 -1.96 -35.88
CA VAL A 154 23.28 -0.77 -35.56
C VAL A 154 22.56 0.56 -35.81
N PRO A 155 21.82 0.79 -36.91
CA PRO A 155 21.10 2.06 -37.12
C PRO A 155 20.02 2.31 -36.06
N PHE A 156 19.22 1.29 -35.71
CA PHE A 156 18.13 1.38 -34.75
C PHE A 156 18.62 1.58 -33.31
N SER A 157 19.65 0.85 -32.91
CA SER A 157 20.28 1.02 -31.60
C SER A 157 21.02 2.35 -31.49
N SER A 158 21.68 2.81 -32.55
CA SER A 158 22.34 4.13 -32.60
C SER A 158 21.34 5.28 -32.49
N VAL A 159 20.37 5.38 -33.42
CA VAL A 159 19.36 6.45 -33.43
C VAL A 159 18.48 6.38 -32.17
N GLY A 160 18.02 5.17 -31.81
CA GLY A 160 17.12 4.94 -30.67
C GLY A 160 17.74 5.19 -29.30
N ASN A 161 19.08 5.12 -29.16
CA ASN A 161 19.78 5.50 -27.93
C ASN A 161 20.22 6.97 -27.94
N LYS A 162 20.72 7.47 -29.08
CA LYS A 162 21.17 8.87 -29.24
C LYS A 162 20.02 9.88 -29.06
N TYR A 163 18.84 9.53 -29.56
CA TYR A 163 17.63 10.37 -29.54
C TYR A 163 16.55 9.83 -28.59
N ALA A 164 16.94 9.02 -27.59
CA ALA A 164 16.06 8.60 -26.51
C ALA A 164 15.47 9.83 -25.79
N SER A 165 14.15 9.95 -25.79
CA SER A 165 13.45 11.25 -25.78
C SER A 165 13.66 12.08 -24.51
N LYS A 166 14.58 13.04 -24.55
CA LYS A 166 14.68 14.14 -23.57
C LYS A 166 13.51 15.12 -23.75
N LYS A 167 12.30 14.71 -23.36
CA LYS A 167 11.11 15.57 -23.42
C LYS A 167 11.27 16.76 -22.46
N ALA A 168 11.48 17.96 -23.01
CA ALA A 168 11.16 19.20 -22.31
C ALA A 168 9.67 19.23 -21.93
N PRO A 169 9.29 19.87 -20.80
CA PRO A 169 7.93 19.81 -20.29
C PRO A 169 6.99 20.73 -21.07
N VAL A 170 6.15 20.15 -21.93
CA VAL A 170 4.93 20.80 -22.45
C VAL A 170 3.72 20.14 -21.79
N ASN A 171 3.09 20.89 -20.88
CA ASN A 171 1.75 20.70 -20.31
C ASN A 171 1.20 19.27 -20.22
N LYS A 172 1.92 18.38 -19.54
CA LYS A 172 1.24 17.37 -18.71
C LYS A 172 0.82 18.03 -17.40
N SER A 173 -0.47 17.99 -17.08
CA SER A 173 -0.92 18.00 -15.69
C SER A 173 -0.14 16.92 -14.92
N SER A 174 0.21 17.14 -13.65
CA SER A 174 1.37 16.47 -13.04
C SER A 174 1.14 15.01 -12.62
N SER A 175 0.87 14.13 -13.58
CA SER A 175 0.93 12.67 -13.47
C SER A 175 2.39 12.23 -13.35
N ASN A 176 3.00 12.53 -12.21
CA ASN A 176 4.27 11.97 -11.81
C ASN A 176 4.02 10.51 -11.43
N GLU A 177 3.87 9.64 -12.45
CA GLU A 177 3.73 8.19 -12.30
C GLU A 177 5.06 7.57 -11.87
N LYS A 178 5.41 7.84 -10.60
CA LYS A 178 5.67 6.74 -9.69
C LYS A 178 4.67 5.64 -10.04
N LYS A 179 5.13 4.40 -10.25
CA LYS A 179 4.25 3.22 -10.24
C LYS A 179 3.22 3.45 -9.15
N GLN A 180 1.93 3.42 -9.52
CA GLN A 180 0.87 3.59 -8.53
C GLN A 180 1.19 2.67 -7.36
N ASP A 181 1.11 3.21 -6.13
CA ASP A 181 1.46 2.49 -4.91
C ASP A 181 0.32 1.48 -4.66
N VAL A 182 0.30 0.45 -5.49
CA VAL A 182 -0.69 -0.61 -5.62
C VAL A 182 -0.16 -1.75 -4.78
N GLY A 183 -0.92 -2.12 -3.75
CA GLY A 183 -0.59 -3.21 -2.87
C GLY A 183 -0.49 -4.52 -3.65
N LYS A 184 0.01 -5.57 -2.99
CA LYS A 184 0.09 -6.90 -3.61
C LYS A 184 -1.30 -7.52 -3.71
N PHE A 185 -2.09 -7.04 -4.67
CA PHE A 185 -3.25 -7.74 -5.20
C PHE A 185 -2.80 -9.11 -5.69
N VAL A 186 -3.65 -10.10 -5.47
CA VAL A 186 -3.36 -11.50 -5.79
C VAL A 186 -4.28 -11.89 -6.94
N GLU A 187 -3.75 -12.69 -7.86
CA GLU A 187 -4.54 -13.30 -8.92
C GLU A 187 -5.65 -14.14 -8.29
N LEU A 188 -6.90 -13.73 -8.51
CA LEU A 188 -8.07 -14.44 -8.02
C LEU A 188 -8.14 -15.82 -8.73
N PRO A 189 -8.15 -16.95 -8.01
CA PRO A 189 -8.05 -18.27 -8.63
C PRO A 189 -9.20 -18.57 -9.59
N GLY A 190 -8.90 -18.77 -10.88
CA GLY A 190 -9.92 -19.02 -11.90
C GLY A 190 -10.75 -17.78 -12.27
N ALA A 191 -10.30 -16.57 -11.94
CA ALA A 191 -10.96 -15.34 -12.35
C ALA A 191 -10.78 -15.04 -13.84
N GLU A 192 -11.85 -15.19 -14.60
CA GLU A 192 -11.92 -14.80 -16.00
C GLU A 192 -12.55 -13.41 -16.18
N MET A 193 -12.02 -12.63 -17.13
CA MET A 193 -12.54 -11.33 -17.53
C MET A 193 -14.01 -11.45 -17.98
N GLY A 194 -14.90 -10.60 -17.44
CA GLY A 194 -16.34 -10.62 -17.68
C GLY A 194 -17.13 -11.65 -16.85
N LYS A 195 -16.47 -12.59 -16.14
CA LYS A 195 -17.16 -13.65 -15.38
C LYS A 195 -17.05 -13.51 -13.86
N VAL A 196 -16.16 -12.69 -13.33
CA VAL A 196 -16.01 -12.49 -11.89
C VAL A 196 -17.28 -11.88 -11.29
N VAL A 197 -17.95 -12.61 -10.40
CA VAL A 197 -18.99 -12.07 -9.51
C VAL A 197 -18.45 -12.02 -8.08
N VAL A 198 -18.57 -10.86 -7.46
CA VAL A 198 -18.18 -10.54 -6.06
C VAL A 198 -19.36 -9.88 -5.33
N ARG A 199 -19.34 -9.83 -4.01
CA ARG A 199 -20.40 -9.19 -3.21
C ARG A 199 -19.88 -8.52 -1.94
N PHE A 200 -20.48 -7.37 -1.63
CA PHE A 200 -20.37 -6.71 -0.33
C PHE A 200 -21.65 -6.99 0.47
N PRO A 201 -21.59 -7.78 1.56
CA PRO A 201 -22.77 -8.18 2.33
C PRO A 201 -22.82 -7.55 3.75
N PRO A 202 -23.28 -6.30 3.92
CA PRO A 202 -23.42 -5.70 5.25
C PRO A 202 -24.69 -6.13 6.01
N GLU A 203 -24.55 -6.37 7.32
CA GLU A 203 -25.67 -6.42 8.27
C GLU A 203 -26.16 -4.99 8.55
N ALA A 204 -27.47 -4.74 8.44
CA ALA A 204 -28.12 -3.43 8.64
C ALA A 204 -28.22 -3.00 10.12
N SER A 205 -27.13 -3.18 10.88
CA SER A 205 -27.03 -3.00 12.34
C SER A 205 -26.28 -1.73 12.77
N GLY A 206 -26.22 -0.72 11.90
CA GLY A 206 -25.54 0.56 12.15
C GLY A 206 -24.58 0.99 11.05
N TYR A 207 -24.28 2.29 11.03
CA TYR A 207 -23.44 3.05 10.08
C TYR A 207 -22.18 2.33 9.58
N LEU A 208 -21.77 2.64 8.34
CA LEU A 208 -20.51 2.15 7.81
C LEU A 208 -19.32 2.90 8.43
N HIS A 209 -18.18 2.21 8.48
CA HIS A 209 -16.91 2.73 8.96
C HIS A 209 -15.78 2.34 8.01
N ILE A 210 -14.60 2.92 8.15
CA ILE A 210 -13.51 2.75 7.19
C ILE A 210 -13.09 1.27 6.95
N GLY A 211 -13.29 0.38 7.93
CA GLY A 211 -13.19 -1.08 7.73
C GLY A 211 -14.24 -1.70 6.78
N HIS A 212 -15.49 -1.22 6.79
CA HIS A 212 -16.51 -1.56 5.81
C HIS A 212 -16.23 -0.91 4.45
N ALA A 213 -15.72 0.33 4.44
CA ALA A 213 -15.28 0.98 3.19
C ALA A 213 -14.16 0.20 2.50
N LYS A 214 -13.21 -0.38 3.25
CA LYS A 214 -12.24 -1.36 2.70
C LYS A 214 -12.95 -2.53 2.03
N ALA A 215 -13.89 -3.18 2.72
CA ALA A 215 -14.60 -4.33 2.16
C ALA A 215 -15.34 -3.97 0.87
N ALA A 216 -16.11 -2.88 0.87
CA ALA A 216 -16.93 -2.45 -0.24
C ALA A 216 -16.09 -2.00 -1.45
N LEU A 217 -15.08 -1.15 -1.24
CA LEU A 217 -14.19 -0.67 -2.31
C LEU A 217 -13.25 -1.76 -2.83
N LEU A 218 -12.87 -2.75 -2.02
CA LEU A 218 -12.11 -3.92 -2.50
C LEU A 218 -12.96 -4.81 -3.42
N ASN A 219 -14.25 -5.00 -3.10
CA ASN A 219 -15.16 -5.70 -4.02
C ASN A 219 -15.37 -4.87 -5.31
N GLN A 220 -15.58 -3.55 -5.22
CA GLN A 220 -15.70 -2.68 -6.41
C GLN A 220 -14.42 -2.70 -7.26
N TYR A 221 -13.23 -2.75 -6.65
CA TYR A 221 -11.97 -2.85 -7.37
C TYR A 221 -11.96 -4.11 -8.26
N TYR A 222 -12.28 -5.29 -7.72
CA TYR A 222 -12.31 -6.52 -8.51
C TYR A 222 -13.41 -6.54 -9.58
N GLN A 223 -14.60 -5.98 -9.29
CA GLN A 223 -15.66 -5.75 -10.29
C GLN A 223 -15.10 -4.94 -11.48
N VAL A 224 -14.47 -3.79 -11.23
CA VAL A 224 -13.93 -2.93 -12.30
C VAL A 224 -12.75 -3.58 -13.03
N THR A 225 -11.76 -4.12 -12.29
CA THR A 225 -10.54 -4.71 -12.87
C THR A 225 -10.84 -5.92 -13.75
N PHE A 226 -11.80 -6.77 -13.38
CA PHE A 226 -12.18 -7.97 -14.15
C PHE A 226 -13.41 -7.76 -15.04
N LYS A 227 -13.93 -6.52 -15.17
CA LYS A 227 -15.21 -6.22 -15.86
C LYS A 227 -16.36 -7.13 -15.41
N GLY A 228 -16.34 -7.47 -14.12
CA GLY A 228 -17.24 -8.40 -13.46
C GLY A 228 -18.47 -7.71 -12.87
N LYS A 229 -19.14 -8.41 -11.95
CA LYS A 229 -20.34 -7.91 -11.24
C LYS A 229 -20.11 -7.76 -9.73
N LEU A 230 -20.66 -6.70 -9.17
CA LEU A 230 -20.76 -6.43 -7.73
C LEU A 230 -22.21 -6.57 -7.28
N ILE A 231 -22.48 -7.51 -6.38
CA ILE A 231 -23.76 -7.62 -5.67
C ILE A 231 -23.65 -6.86 -4.35
N MET A 232 -24.64 -6.02 -4.06
CA MET A 232 -24.87 -5.42 -2.75
C MET A 232 -25.98 -6.21 -2.07
N ARG A 233 -25.62 -7.04 -1.08
CA ARG A 233 -26.57 -7.88 -0.36
C ARG A 233 -26.76 -7.37 1.06
N PHE A 234 -27.97 -7.01 1.46
CA PHE A 234 -28.23 -6.87 2.89
C PHE A 234 -28.31 -8.27 3.51
N ASP A 235 -27.45 -8.55 4.49
CA ASP A 235 -27.40 -9.87 5.15
C ASP A 235 -28.37 -9.89 6.35
N ASP A 236 -29.65 -9.72 6.03
CA ASP A 236 -30.79 -9.57 6.94
C ASP A 236 -31.25 -10.93 7.47
N THR A 237 -30.46 -11.48 8.41
CA THR A 237 -30.73 -12.77 9.04
C THR A 237 -31.11 -12.67 10.52
N ASN A 238 -31.15 -11.47 11.11
CA ASN A 238 -31.32 -11.27 12.54
C ASN A 238 -32.20 -10.04 12.90
N PRO A 239 -33.54 -10.23 12.97
CA PRO A 239 -34.53 -9.14 12.99
C PRO A 239 -34.44 -8.19 14.20
N GLU A 240 -33.78 -8.57 15.29
CA GLU A 240 -33.53 -7.71 16.46
C GLU A 240 -32.51 -6.59 16.23
N LYS A 241 -31.62 -6.74 15.23
CA LYS A 241 -30.52 -5.80 14.98
C LYS A 241 -30.74 -4.92 13.75
N GLU A 242 -31.46 -5.42 12.76
CA GLU A 242 -31.75 -4.69 11.54
C GLU A 242 -32.73 -3.54 11.81
N LYS A 243 -32.49 -2.39 11.18
CA LYS A 243 -33.44 -1.27 11.15
C LYS A 243 -33.48 -0.67 9.74
N GLU A 244 -34.67 -0.33 9.29
CA GLU A 244 -34.91 0.29 7.98
C GLU A 244 -34.10 1.60 7.81
N ASP A 245 -33.91 2.35 8.89
CA ASP A 245 -33.09 3.57 8.91
C ASP A 245 -31.61 3.28 8.63
N PHE A 246 -31.09 2.14 9.11
CA PHE A 246 -29.73 1.72 8.84
C PHE A 246 -29.54 1.21 7.40
N GLU A 247 -30.56 0.61 6.77
CA GLU A 247 -30.51 0.29 5.33
C GLU A 247 -30.36 1.57 4.50
N LYS A 248 -31.20 2.59 4.75
CA LYS A 248 -31.15 3.90 4.08
C LYS A 248 -29.78 4.57 4.25
N VAL A 249 -29.29 4.64 5.49
CA VAL A 249 -27.95 5.16 5.82
C VAL A 249 -26.84 4.40 5.11
N ILE A 250 -26.93 3.07 5.00
CA ILE A 250 -25.92 2.25 4.31
C ILE A 250 -25.95 2.50 2.79
N LEU A 251 -27.12 2.63 2.17
CA LEU A 251 -27.26 2.98 0.75
C LEU A 251 -26.67 4.37 0.45
N GLU A 252 -26.93 5.35 1.31
CA GLU A 252 -26.30 6.67 1.27
C GLU A 252 -24.76 6.57 1.43
N ASP A 253 -24.25 5.84 2.43
CA ASP A 253 -22.80 5.67 2.65
C ASP A 253 -22.11 5.01 1.44
N VAL A 254 -22.76 4.01 0.81
CA VAL A 254 -22.31 3.34 -0.43
C VAL A 254 -22.28 4.31 -1.61
N SER A 255 -23.30 5.17 -1.74
CA SER A 255 -23.38 6.22 -2.76
C SER A 255 -22.30 7.30 -2.55
N MET A 256 -22.08 7.74 -1.31
CA MET A 256 -21.00 8.67 -0.93
C MET A 256 -19.61 8.11 -1.26
N LEU A 257 -19.40 6.80 -1.10
CA LEU A 257 -18.17 6.11 -1.52
C LEU A 257 -18.07 5.89 -3.05
N GLN A 258 -19.04 6.38 -3.83
CA GLN A 258 -19.13 6.22 -5.29
C GLN A 258 -19.12 4.74 -5.73
N ILE A 259 -19.70 3.88 -4.90
CA ILE A 259 -19.81 2.45 -5.18
C ILE A 259 -21.05 2.21 -6.03
N ARG A 260 -20.90 1.43 -7.11
CA ARG A 260 -21.97 1.12 -8.05
C ARG A 260 -22.15 -0.41 -8.15
N PRO A 261 -23.03 -1.00 -7.33
CA PRO A 261 -23.43 -2.39 -7.48
C PRO A 261 -24.21 -2.59 -8.79
N ASP A 262 -24.04 -3.75 -9.41
CA ASP A 262 -24.83 -4.19 -10.58
C ASP A 262 -26.18 -4.79 -10.16
N GLN A 263 -26.29 -5.24 -8.91
CA GLN A 263 -27.48 -5.89 -8.36
C GLN A 263 -27.59 -5.62 -6.86
N PHE A 264 -28.83 -5.47 -6.39
CA PHE A 264 -29.18 -5.40 -4.97
C PHE A 264 -30.02 -6.63 -4.61
N THR A 265 -29.73 -7.26 -3.47
CA THR A 265 -30.46 -8.44 -2.95
C THR A 265 -30.56 -8.40 -1.43
N TYR A 266 -31.45 -9.22 -0.87
CA TYR A 266 -31.55 -9.45 0.57
C TYR A 266 -31.42 -10.94 0.84
N THR A 267 -30.77 -11.34 1.93
CA THR A 267 -30.75 -12.74 2.37
C THR A 267 -32.18 -13.24 2.67
N SER A 268 -33.08 -12.37 3.13
CA SER A 268 -34.50 -12.69 3.36
C SER A 268 -35.28 -13.07 2.10
N ASP A 269 -34.91 -12.58 0.91
CA ASP A 269 -35.52 -12.96 -0.36
C ASP A 269 -35.32 -14.47 -0.65
N HIS A 270 -34.27 -15.08 -0.07
CA HIS A 270 -33.93 -16.49 -0.23
C HIS A 270 -34.45 -17.40 0.90
N PHE A 271 -35.13 -16.87 1.93
CA PHE A 271 -35.60 -17.67 3.08
C PHE A 271 -36.43 -18.92 2.71
N PRO A 272 -37.34 -18.92 1.71
CA PRO A 272 -38.04 -20.14 1.30
C PRO A 272 -37.10 -21.26 0.83
N THR A 273 -36.04 -20.89 0.09
CA THR A 273 -35.05 -21.83 -0.44
C THR A 273 -34.13 -22.34 0.67
N ILE A 274 -33.66 -21.45 1.55
CA ILE A 274 -32.83 -21.80 2.71
C ILE A 274 -33.59 -22.75 3.65
N MET A 275 -34.89 -22.50 3.88
CA MET A 275 -35.75 -23.35 4.71
C MET A 275 -35.95 -24.75 4.09
N LYS A 276 -36.21 -24.83 2.78
CA LYS A 276 -36.32 -26.11 2.05
C LYS A 276 -35.01 -26.91 2.09
N LEU A 277 -33.86 -26.23 2.05
CA LEU A 277 -32.54 -26.88 2.17
C LEU A 277 -32.24 -27.32 3.61
N ALA A 278 -32.73 -26.61 4.63
CA ALA A 278 -32.69 -27.06 6.02
C ALA A 278 -33.54 -28.33 6.24
N GLU A 279 -34.76 -28.37 5.69
CA GLU A 279 -35.65 -29.54 5.80
C GLU A 279 -35.07 -30.77 5.08
N LYS A 280 -34.36 -30.57 3.95
CA LYS A 280 -33.54 -31.62 3.31
C LYS A 280 -32.48 -32.17 4.28
N LEU A 281 -31.77 -31.34 5.03
CA LEU A 281 -30.76 -31.80 5.99
C LEU A 281 -31.36 -32.58 7.17
N LEU A 282 -32.55 -32.21 7.63
CA LEU A 282 -33.28 -32.99 8.65
C LEU A 282 -33.71 -34.35 8.11
N ALA A 283 -34.27 -34.40 6.90
CA ALA A 283 -34.70 -35.65 6.25
C ALA A 283 -33.54 -36.60 5.94
N GLU A 284 -32.37 -36.06 5.55
CA GLU A 284 -31.14 -36.83 5.33
C GLU A 284 -30.40 -37.18 6.65
N GLY A 285 -30.94 -36.81 7.82
CA GLY A 285 -30.33 -37.08 9.14
C GLY A 285 -29.05 -36.28 9.45
N LYS A 286 -28.66 -35.36 8.56
CA LYS A 286 -27.46 -34.51 8.60
C LYS A 286 -27.64 -33.25 9.44
N ALA A 287 -28.81 -33.06 10.02
CA ALA A 287 -29.12 -32.05 11.03
C ALA A 287 -30.09 -32.63 12.06
N TYR A 288 -30.23 -31.96 13.20
CA TYR A 288 -31.18 -32.29 14.26
C TYR A 288 -31.69 -31.01 14.92
N ILE A 289 -32.78 -31.12 15.68
CA ILE A 289 -33.28 -30.06 16.54
C ILE A 289 -32.81 -30.35 17.97
N ASP A 290 -32.26 -29.33 18.62
CA ASP A 290 -31.64 -29.39 19.93
C ASP A 290 -32.28 -28.35 20.86
N ASN A 291 -32.78 -28.80 22.01
CA ASN A 291 -33.34 -27.96 23.07
C ASN A 291 -32.43 -27.87 24.31
N THR A 292 -31.18 -28.33 24.21
CA THR A 292 -30.17 -28.11 25.25
C THR A 292 -29.94 -26.60 25.49
N PRO A 293 -29.97 -26.11 26.74
CA PRO A 293 -29.78 -24.68 27.04
C PRO A 293 -28.44 -24.11 26.53
N PRO A 294 -28.37 -22.84 26.08
CA PRO A 294 -27.19 -22.30 25.38
C PRO A 294 -25.85 -22.43 26.12
N GLU A 295 -25.78 -22.20 27.44
CA GLU A 295 -24.53 -22.36 28.20
C GLU A 295 -24.14 -23.84 28.39
N GLN A 296 -25.11 -24.76 28.50
CA GLN A 296 -24.83 -26.20 28.51
C GLN A 296 -24.33 -26.65 27.12
N MET A 297 -24.98 -26.22 26.05
CA MET A 297 -24.58 -26.51 24.67
C MET A 297 -23.16 -26.02 24.36
N LYS A 298 -22.78 -24.86 24.91
CA LYS A 298 -21.41 -24.33 24.85
C LYS A 298 -20.42 -25.22 25.60
N GLN A 299 -20.72 -25.60 26.84
CA GLN A 299 -19.89 -26.51 27.64
C GLN A 299 -19.72 -27.87 26.95
N GLU A 300 -20.80 -28.45 26.40
CA GLU A 300 -20.78 -29.69 25.60
C GLU A 300 -19.85 -29.56 24.37
N ARG A 301 -19.94 -28.45 23.62
CA ARG A 301 -19.06 -28.19 22.46
C ARG A 301 -17.60 -27.93 22.86
N GLU A 302 -17.34 -27.35 24.02
CA GLU A 302 -15.98 -27.16 24.57
C GLU A 302 -15.39 -28.52 25.00
N GLN A 303 -16.19 -29.35 25.69
CA GLN A 303 -15.82 -30.69 26.20
C GLN A 303 -15.89 -31.81 25.14
N ARG A 304 -16.36 -31.52 23.92
CA ARG A 304 -16.58 -32.49 22.81
C ARG A 304 -17.63 -33.58 23.10
N ILE A 305 -18.61 -33.28 23.95
CA ILE A 305 -19.72 -34.17 24.32
C ILE A 305 -20.89 -33.97 23.34
N GLU A 306 -21.49 -35.05 22.85
CA GLU A 306 -22.68 -34.99 22.00
C GLU A 306 -23.94 -34.55 22.79
N SER A 307 -24.75 -33.66 22.22
CA SER A 307 -26.08 -33.37 22.79
C SER A 307 -26.95 -34.62 22.78
N LYS A 308 -27.76 -34.82 23.83
CA LYS A 308 -28.75 -35.90 23.93
C LYS A 308 -29.71 -35.93 22.74
N CYS A 309 -29.97 -34.77 22.12
CA CYS A 309 -30.85 -34.62 20.96
C CYS A 309 -30.21 -35.04 19.62
N ARG A 310 -28.88 -35.24 19.56
CA ARG A 310 -28.15 -35.53 18.32
C ARG A 310 -28.67 -36.78 17.61
N ASN A 311 -29.13 -37.76 18.38
CA ASN A 311 -29.59 -39.07 17.93
C ASN A 311 -31.13 -39.21 17.95
N ASN A 312 -31.86 -38.09 18.03
CA ASN A 312 -33.31 -38.04 17.77
C ASN A 312 -33.65 -38.60 16.37
N THR A 313 -34.82 -39.23 16.23
CA THR A 313 -35.30 -39.72 14.92
C THR A 313 -35.69 -38.57 13.98
N VAL A 314 -35.83 -38.84 12.68
CA VAL A 314 -36.23 -37.81 11.70
C VAL A 314 -37.62 -37.25 12.03
N GLU A 315 -38.55 -38.11 12.45
CA GLU A 315 -39.93 -37.75 12.81
C GLU A 315 -39.97 -36.86 14.05
N GLN A 316 -39.17 -37.18 15.07
CA GLN A 316 -39.03 -36.37 16.29
C GLN A 316 -38.44 -34.99 15.96
N ASN A 317 -37.37 -34.95 15.17
CA ASN A 317 -36.77 -33.70 14.71
C ASN A 317 -37.75 -32.85 13.88
N MET A 318 -38.53 -33.46 12.97
CA MET A 318 -39.54 -32.77 12.17
C MET A 318 -40.70 -32.24 13.02
N LYS A 319 -41.09 -32.94 14.10
CA LYS A 319 -42.07 -32.43 15.08
C LYS A 319 -41.53 -31.22 15.84
N MET A 320 -40.30 -31.29 16.37
CA MET A 320 -39.66 -30.16 17.05
C MET A 320 -39.46 -28.97 16.10
N TRP A 321 -39.19 -29.22 14.81
CA TRP A 321 -39.08 -28.21 13.78
C TRP A 321 -40.43 -27.53 13.45
N ALA A 322 -41.55 -28.26 13.52
CA ALA A 322 -42.89 -27.67 13.40
C ALA A 322 -43.19 -26.70 14.55
N GLU A 323 -42.87 -27.08 15.80
CA GLU A 323 -42.96 -26.22 16.98
C GLU A 323 -42.12 -24.94 16.84
N MET A 324 -40.87 -25.07 16.35
CA MET A 324 -40.02 -23.92 16.03
C MET A 324 -40.67 -23.01 14.97
N LYS A 325 -41.14 -23.56 13.84
CA LYS A 325 -41.79 -22.76 12.78
C LYS A 325 -43.06 -22.06 13.24
N ALA A 326 -43.81 -22.66 14.16
CA ALA A 326 -44.98 -22.05 14.79
C ALA A 326 -44.65 -21.00 15.86
N GLY A 327 -43.40 -20.90 16.32
CA GLY A 327 -42.97 -19.93 17.33
C GLY A 327 -43.51 -20.22 18.74
N THR A 328 -43.82 -21.48 19.07
CA THR A 328 -44.35 -21.85 20.39
C THR A 328 -43.33 -21.60 21.51
N GLU A 329 -43.76 -21.62 22.78
CA GLU A 329 -42.84 -21.48 23.92
C GLU A 329 -41.75 -22.58 23.88
N TYR A 330 -42.14 -23.82 23.58
CA TYR A 330 -41.20 -24.92 23.37
C TYR A 330 -40.31 -24.69 22.15
N GLY A 331 -40.88 -24.27 21.02
CA GLY A 331 -40.14 -23.91 19.80
C GLY A 331 -39.07 -22.84 20.04
N GLN A 332 -39.32 -21.87 20.91
CA GLN A 332 -38.37 -20.82 21.30
C GLN A 332 -37.19 -21.34 22.15
N THR A 333 -37.33 -22.49 22.83
CA THR A 333 -36.19 -23.16 23.51
C THR A 333 -35.30 -23.96 22.56
N CYS A 334 -35.75 -24.19 21.32
CA CYS A 334 -35.10 -25.07 20.36
C CYS A 334 -34.24 -24.31 19.33
N CYS A 335 -33.19 -24.96 18.86
CA CYS A 335 -32.45 -24.55 17.67
C CYS A 335 -32.15 -25.76 16.76
N MET A 336 -31.91 -25.51 15.48
CA MET A 336 -31.45 -26.55 14.55
C MET A 336 -29.92 -26.55 14.52
N ARG A 337 -29.30 -27.73 14.63
CA ARG A 337 -27.85 -27.92 14.56
C ARG A 337 -27.48 -28.83 13.39
N ALA A 338 -26.35 -28.57 12.75
CA ALA A 338 -25.74 -29.51 11.82
C ALA A 338 -25.25 -30.76 12.58
N LYS A 339 -25.26 -31.91 11.92
CA LYS A 339 -24.62 -33.15 12.40
C LYS A 339 -23.30 -33.31 11.67
N MET A 340 -22.23 -32.78 12.28
CA MET A 340 -20.87 -32.76 11.76
C MET A 340 -19.97 -33.66 12.66
N ASP A 341 -18.88 -33.12 13.19
CA ASP A 341 -17.91 -33.84 14.01
C ASP A 341 -17.65 -33.11 15.33
N MET A 342 -18.24 -33.63 16.41
CA MET A 342 -18.03 -33.10 17.78
C MET A 342 -16.60 -33.35 18.28
N SER A 343 -15.89 -34.35 17.73
CA SER A 343 -14.49 -34.62 18.07
C SER A 343 -13.51 -33.65 17.40
N SER A 344 -13.95 -32.84 16.44
CA SER A 344 -13.06 -32.02 15.60
C SER A 344 -12.19 -31.05 16.39
N ASN A 345 -10.96 -30.85 15.93
CA ASN A 345 -10.10 -29.79 16.46
C ASN A 345 -10.57 -28.39 16.02
N ASN A 346 -11.26 -28.27 14.88
CA ASN A 346 -11.94 -27.03 14.49
C ASN A 346 -13.27 -26.89 15.26
N GLY A 347 -13.37 -25.90 16.14
CA GLY A 347 -14.57 -25.66 16.95
C GLY A 347 -15.82 -25.29 16.13
N CYS A 348 -15.65 -24.76 14.91
CA CYS A 348 -16.75 -24.43 14.00
C CYS A 348 -17.40 -25.69 13.40
N MET A 349 -16.69 -26.81 13.35
CA MET A 349 -17.19 -28.11 12.86
C MET A 349 -17.90 -28.95 13.94
N ARG A 350 -17.94 -28.50 15.20
CA ARG A 350 -18.63 -29.18 16.30
C ARG A 350 -20.11 -28.82 16.33
N ASP A 351 -20.90 -29.48 15.50
CA ASP A 351 -22.36 -29.34 15.35
C ASP A 351 -22.87 -27.89 15.51
N PRO A 352 -22.51 -26.96 14.61
CA PRO A 352 -22.92 -25.57 14.66
C PRO A 352 -24.43 -25.38 14.43
N THR A 353 -24.99 -24.34 15.04
CA THR A 353 -26.39 -23.93 14.85
C THR A 353 -26.63 -23.39 13.43
N LEU A 354 -27.66 -23.92 12.75
CA LEU A 354 -28.07 -23.53 11.40
C LEU A 354 -29.33 -22.65 11.39
N TYR A 355 -30.25 -22.87 12.33
CA TYR A 355 -31.47 -22.06 12.50
C TYR A 355 -31.77 -21.83 13.99
N ARG A 356 -32.36 -20.68 14.31
CA ARG A 356 -32.83 -20.32 15.65
C ARG A 356 -34.28 -19.82 15.59
N CYS A 357 -35.08 -20.17 16.59
CA CYS A 357 -36.42 -19.62 16.76
C CYS A 357 -36.35 -18.21 17.39
N LYS A 358 -37.11 -17.25 16.85
CA LYS A 358 -37.30 -15.89 17.38
C LYS A 358 -38.67 -15.37 16.95
N ASN A 359 -39.48 -14.92 17.89
CA ASN A 359 -40.81 -14.41 17.57
C ASN A 359 -40.82 -12.94 17.08
N THR A 360 -39.68 -12.24 17.16
CA THR A 360 -39.47 -10.88 16.66
C THR A 360 -39.85 -10.76 15.17
N PRO A 361 -40.69 -9.79 14.78
CA PRO A 361 -40.99 -9.52 13.37
C PRO A 361 -39.76 -9.02 12.61
N HIS A 362 -39.62 -9.45 11.36
CA HIS A 362 -38.55 -9.02 10.47
C HIS A 362 -38.88 -7.68 9.79
N PRO A 363 -37.92 -6.75 9.55
CA PRO A 363 -38.19 -5.47 8.89
C PRO A 363 -38.91 -5.63 7.54
N ARG A 364 -38.39 -6.51 6.68
CA ARG A 364 -39.00 -6.88 5.39
C ARG A 364 -40.14 -7.90 5.50
N THR A 365 -39.86 -9.14 5.90
CA THR A 365 -40.84 -10.25 5.88
C THR A 365 -41.84 -10.27 7.04
N ARG A 366 -41.86 -9.23 7.90
CA ARG A 366 -42.77 -9.07 9.04
C ARG A 366 -42.89 -10.36 9.87
N ASP A 367 -44.09 -10.87 10.08
CA ASP A 367 -44.38 -12.04 10.90
C ASP A 367 -44.39 -13.38 10.14
N THR A 368 -44.08 -13.39 8.83
CA THR A 368 -44.12 -14.60 7.98
C THR A 368 -43.20 -15.73 8.48
N TYR A 369 -42.16 -15.40 9.23
CA TYR A 369 -41.20 -16.37 9.77
C TYR A 369 -41.01 -16.19 11.28
N LYS A 370 -40.93 -17.33 12.00
CA LYS A 370 -40.52 -17.41 13.42
C LYS A 370 -39.20 -18.16 13.61
N VAL A 371 -38.61 -18.65 12.52
CA VAL A 371 -37.27 -19.27 12.49
C VAL A 371 -36.38 -18.54 11.50
N TYR A 372 -35.16 -18.21 11.92
CA TYR A 372 -34.20 -17.46 11.11
C TYR A 372 -32.86 -18.21 10.98
N PRO A 373 -32.29 -18.30 9.76
CA PRO A 373 -31.04 -19.00 9.54
C PRO A 373 -29.88 -18.25 10.19
N THR A 374 -28.83 -18.95 10.59
CA THR A 374 -27.58 -18.31 11.01
C THR A 374 -26.80 -17.81 9.78
N TYR A 375 -25.99 -16.76 9.97
CA TYR A 375 -25.07 -16.25 8.93
C TYR A 375 -24.28 -17.38 8.26
N ASP A 376 -23.75 -18.29 9.07
CA ASP A 376 -22.93 -19.40 8.58
C ASP A 376 -23.71 -20.40 7.72
N PHE A 377 -25.04 -20.51 7.90
CA PHE A 377 -25.90 -21.35 7.06
C PHE A 377 -26.42 -20.63 5.82
N ALA A 378 -26.83 -19.36 5.96
CA ALA A 378 -27.39 -18.60 4.84
C ALA A 378 -26.31 -18.16 3.83
N CYS A 379 -25.16 -17.67 4.29
CA CYS A 379 -24.13 -17.08 3.44
C CYS A 379 -23.59 -18.03 2.35
N PRO A 380 -23.27 -19.32 2.62
CA PRO A 380 -22.85 -20.26 1.57
C PRO A 380 -23.95 -20.55 0.54
N ILE A 381 -25.20 -20.70 1.01
CA ILE A 381 -26.34 -20.99 0.14
C ILE A 381 -26.58 -19.81 -0.81
N VAL A 382 -26.67 -18.60 -0.27
CA VAL A 382 -26.97 -17.39 -1.05
C VAL A 382 -25.81 -17.01 -1.97
N ASP A 383 -24.54 -17.10 -1.51
CA ASP A 383 -23.38 -16.93 -2.39
C ASP A 383 -23.40 -17.93 -3.55
N SER A 384 -23.85 -19.18 -3.32
CA SER A 384 -23.99 -20.18 -4.38
C SER A 384 -25.08 -19.80 -5.40
N LEU A 385 -26.28 -19.46 -4.92
CA LEU A 385 -27.47 -19.13 -5.73
C LEU A 385 -27.29 -17.84 -6.54
N GLU A 386 -26.70 -16.79 -5.96
CA GLU A 386 -26.47 -15.49 -6.59
C GLU A 386 -25.32 -15.49 -7.62
N GLY A 387 -24.71 -16.65 -7.90
CA GLY A 387 -23.63 -16.76 -8.87
C GLY A 387 -22.29 -16.20 -8.41
N VAL A 388 -22.12 -15.82 -7.13
CA VAL A 388 -20.86 -15.32 -6.56
C VAL A 388 -19.71 -16.27 -6.92
N THR A 389 -18.68 -15.76 -7.58
CA THR A 389 -17.47 -16.53 -7.91
C THR A 389 -16.43 -16.43 -6.81
N HIS A 390 -16.29 -15.25 -6.21
CA HIS A 390 -15.24 -14.91 -5.26
C HIS A 390 -15.86 -14.28 -4.00
N ALA A 391 -15.98 -15.11 -2.96
CA ALA A 391 -16.51 -14.75 -1.65
C ALA A 391 -15.42 -14.04 -0.83
N LEU A 392 -15.21 -12.74 -1.09
CA LEU A 392 -14.23 -11.94 -0.35
C LEU A 392 -14.68 -11.81 1.13
N ARG A 393 -13.81 -12.17 2.08
CA ARG A 393 -14.09 -12.03 3.54
C ARG A 393 -12.83 -11.72 4.35
N THR A 394 -13.02 -11.34 5.62
CA THR A 394 -11.91 -11.08 6.53
C THR A 394 -11.32 -12.36 7.12
N THR A 395 -10.02 -12.38 7.39
CA THR A 395 -9.27 -13.55 7.95
C THR A 395 -9.75 -14.04 9.33
N GLU A 396 -10.68 -13.32 9.97
CA GLU A 396 -11.33 -13.74 11.22
C GLU A 396 -12.46 -14.77 11.00
N TYR A 397 -12.78 -15.08 9.74
CA TYR A 397 -13.68 -16.16 9.35
C TYR A 397 -12.94 -17.43 8.90
N HIS A 398 -11.60 -17.49 9.00
CA HIS A 398 -10.77 -18.60 8.50
C HIS A 398 -11.23 -19.98 9.00
N ASP A 399 -11.45 -20.11 10.32
CA ASP A 399 -11.91 -21.35 10.96
C ASP A 399 -13.31 -21.78 10.47
N ARG A 400 -14.02 -20.93 9.72
CA ARG A 400 -15.33 -21.21 9.10
C ARG A 400 -15.23 -21.50 7.61
N ASP A 401 -14.04 -21.62 7.02
CA ASP A 401 -13.88 -22.04 5.62
C ASP A 401 -14.36 -23.49 5.47
N ASP A 402 -13.93 -24.39 6.38
CA ASP A 402 -14.40 -25.78 6.46
C ASP A 402 -15.93 -25.87 6.57
N GLN A 403 -16.51 -25.08 7.49
CA GLN A 403 -17.96 -25.05 7.75
C GLN A 403 -18.74 -24.58 6.51
N PHE A 404 -18.24 -23.54 5.83
CA PHE A 404 -18.83 -23.02 4.61
C PHE A 404 -18.81 -24.08 3.49
N TYR A 405 -17.68 -24.75 3.27
CA TYR A 405 -17.57 -25.78 2.23
C TYR A 405 -18.35 -27.05 2.55
N TRP A 406 -18.45 -27.46 3.83
CA TRP A 406 -19.33 -28.57 4.23
C TRP A 406 -20.78 -28.30 3.83
N ILE A 407 -21.29 -27.08 3.99
CA ILE A 407 -22.67 -26.71 3.63
C ILE A 407 -22.86 -26.79 2.10
N ILE A 408 -21.90 -26.27 1.33
CA ILE A 408 -21.91 -26.34 -0.13
C ILE A 408 -21.95 -27.80 -0.61
N GLU A 409 -21.02 -28.63 -0.12
CA GLU A 409 -20.82 -30.01 -0.58
C GLU A 409 -21.95 -30.92 -0.11
N THR A 410 -22.43 -30.74 1.12
CA THR A 410 -23.53 -31.54 1.68
C THR A 410 -24.87 -31.30 1.00
N LEU A 411 -25.13 -30.05 0.58
CA LEU A 411 -26.37 -29.69 -0.12
C LEU A 411 -26.32 -29.98 -1.63
N GLY A 412 -25.12 -30.10 -2.22
CA GLY A 412 -24.91 -30.30 -3.66
C GLY A 412 -24.86 -28.98 -4.45
N LEU A 413 -24.33 -27.92 -3.84
CA LEU A 413 -24.35 -26.55 -4.37
C LEU A 413 -23.08 -26.20 -5.16
N ARG A 414 -23.16 -25.16 -6.01
CA ARG A 414 -22.02 -24.60 -6.74
C ARG A 414 -21.03 -23.96 -5.76
N LYS A 415 -19.76 -24.37 -5.81
CA LYS A 415 -18.69 -23.93 -4.90
C LYS A 415 -18.10 -22.57 -5.33
N PRO A 416 -18.27 -21.47 -4.57
CA PRO A 416 -17.53 -20.23 -4.79
C PRO A 416 -16.12 -20.35 -4.17
N TYR A 417 -15.17 -19.54 -4.64
CA TYR A 417 -13.85 -19.42 -4.00
C TYR A 417 -13.91 -18.42 -2.85
N ILE A 418 -13.62 -18.84 -1.62
CA ILE A 418 -13.36 -17.91 -0.52
C ILE A 418 -12.03 -17.20 -0.77
N TRP A 419 -12.01 -15.87 -0.62
CA TRP A 419 -10.76 -15.11 -0.62
C TRP A 419 -10.63 -14.21 0.59
N GLU A 420 -9.56 -14.43 1.37
CA GLU A 420 -9.34 -13.72 2.63
C GLU A 420 -8.47 -12.48 2.48
N TYR A 421 -8.79 -11.44 3.24
CA TYR A 421 -7.95 -10.26 3.47
C TYR A 421 -7.98 -9.84 4.95
N ALA A 422 -6.95 -9.17 5.43
CA ALA A 422 -6.90 -8.66 6.79
C ALA A 422 -7.90 -7.51 7.00
N ARG A 423 -8.61 -7.55 8.14
CA ARG A 423 -9.37 -6.40 8.65
C ARG A 423 -8.46 -5.17 8.75
N LEU A 424 -8.96 -4.00 8.36
CA LEU A 424 -8.27 -2.73 8.59
C LEU A 424 -8.39 -2.35 10.06
N ASN A 425 -7.27 -2.27 10.77
CA ASN A 425 -7.18 -1.69 12.11
C ASN A 425 -6.41 -0.37 12.04
N LEU A 426 -6.82 0.62 12.83
CA LEU A 426 -6.19 1.94 12.91
C LEU A 426 -5.88 2.28 14.37
N ASN A 427 -4.80 3.02 14.57
CA ASN A 427 -4.38 3.48 15.89
C ASN A 427 -5.25 4.64 16.39
N ASN A 428 -5.27 4.85 17.71
CA ASN A 428 -5.97 5.95 18.39
C ASN A 428 -7.48 6.05 18.08
N THR A 429 -8.12 4.93 17.73
CA THR A 429 -9.55 4.86 17.40
C THR A 429 -10.16 3.50 17.76
N VAL A 430 -11.47 3.34 17.62
CA VAL A 430 -12.20 2.07 17.80
C VAL A 430 -13.18 1.83 16.66
N LEU A 431 -13.17 0.63 16.07
CA LEU A 431 -14.06 0.26 14.96
C LEU A 431 -15.26 -0.60 15.40
N SER A 432 -15.33 -1.02 16.66
CA SER A 432 -16.46 -1.82 17.15
C SER A 432 -17.73 -0.97 17.21
N LYS A 433 -18.79 -1.35 16.47
CA LYS A 433 -20.11 -0.67 16.50
C LYS A 433 -20.55 -0.40 17.96
N ARG A 434 -20.44 -1.39 18.87
CA ARG A 434 -20.76 -1.24 20.30
C ARG A 434 -19.98 -0.13 21.02
N LYS A 435 -18.69 0.06 20.72
CA LYS A 435 -17.89 1.14 21.32
C LYS A 435 -18.23 2.51 20.70
N LEU A 436 -18.55 2.55 19.41
CA LEU A 436 -18.97 3.78 18.71
C LEU A 436 -20.36 4.25 19.17
N THR A 437 -21.33 3.35 19.30
CA THR A 437 -22.66 3.67 19.85
C THR A 437 -22.54 4.32 21.23
N TRP A 438 -21.75 3.73 22.13
CA TRP A 438 -21.50 4.31 23.46
C TRP A 438 -20.91 5.72 23.43
N PHE A 439 -20.04 6.07 22.46
CA PHE A 439 -19.52 7.44 22.33
C PHE A 439 -20.61 8.46 21.96
N VAL A 440 -21.60 8.05 21.14
CA VAL A 440 -22.75 8.88 20.76
C VAL A 440 -23.74 8.99 21.94
N ASP A 441 -24.11 7.86 22.54
CA ASP A 441 -25.06 7.77 23.67
C ASP A 441 -24.60 8.52 24.94
N GLN A 442 -23.32 8.89 25.00
CA GLN A 442 -22.71 9.64 26.11
C GLN A 442 -22.34 11.09 25.74
N GLY A 443 -22.67 11.55 24.53
CA GLY A 443 -22.45 12.94 24.10
C GLY A 443 -20.98 13.36 23.98
N TYR A 444 -20.04 12.42 23.86
CA TYR A 444 -18.62 12.73 23.62
C TYR A 444 -18.34 13.18 22.18
N VAL A 445 -19.28 12.92 21.27
CA VAL A 445 -19.27 13.30 19.85
C VAL A 445 -20.56 13.98 19.42
N GLU A 446 -20.50 14.76 18.35
CA GLU A 446 -21.66 15.48 17.76
C GLU A 446 -22.68 14.50 17.16
N GLY A 447 -22.23 13.35 16.65
CA GLY A 447 -23.06 12.34 16.01
C GLY A 447 -22.25 11.23 15.33
N TRP A 448 -22.91 10.45 14.47
CA TRP A 448 -22.24 9.40 13.69
C TRP A 448 -21.41 9.94 12.51
N ASP A 449 -21.60 11.20 12.14
CA ASP A 449 -20.83 11.95 11.16
C ASP A 449 -19.73 12.82 11.78
N ASP A 450 -19.48 12.75 13.09
CA ASP A 450 -18.47 13.55 13.78
C ASP A 450 -17.09 13.38 13.10
N PRO A 451 -16.37 14.46 12.75
CA PRO A 451 -15.06 14.39 12.08
C PRO A 451 -13.98 13.55 12.81
N ARG A 452 -14.16 13.27 14.10
CA ARG A 452 -13.25 12.41 14.89
C ARG A 452 -13.58 10.92 14.76
N PHE A 453 -14.76 10.56 14.27
CA PHE A 453 -15.18 9.17 14.12
C PHE A 453 -14.56 8.48 12.88
N PRO A 454 -14.26 7.18 12.96
CA PRO A 454 -13.81 6.38 11.82
C PRO A 454 -14.97 5.91 10.92
N THR A 455 -16.16 6.50 11.07
CA THR A 455 -17.32 6.26 10.20
C THR A 455 -17.05 6.77 8.79
N VAL A 456 -17.80 6.28 7.79
CA VAL A 456 -17.70 6.82 6.41
C VAL A 456 -18.02 8.31 6.41
N ARG A 457 -19.12 8.72 7.05
CA ARG A 457 -19.52 10.14 7.15
C ARG A 457 -18.48 10.98 7.90
N GLY A 458 -17.96 10.49 9.03
CA GLY A 458 -16.95 11.21 9.82
C GLY A 458 -15.67 11.51 9.05
N VAL A 459 -15.08 10.51 8.39
CA VAL A 459 -13.85 10.74 7.62
C VAL A 459 -14.08 11.63 6.40
N LEU A 460 -15.24 11.51 5.73
CA LEU A 460 -15.59 12.36 4.58
C LEU A 460 -15.89 13.81 5.02
N ARG A 461 -16.63 14.05 6.12
CA ARG A 461 -16.86 15.39 6.70
C ARG A 461 -15.56 16.04 7.19
N ARG A 462 -14.57 15.25 7.60
CA ARG A 462 -13.19 15.70 7.86
C ARG A 462 -12.35 15.97 6.59
N GLY A 463 -12.91 15.81 5.40
CA GLY A 463 -12.23 16.09 4.13
C GLY A 463 -11.36 14.96 3.59
N MET A 464 -11.61 13.70 3.99
CA MET A 464 -11.16 12.55 3.22
C MET A 464 -11.86 12.55 1.86
N THR A 465 -11.10 12.45 0.77
CA THR A 465 -11.68 12.24 -0.56
C THR A 465 -11.92 10.75 -0.81
N VAL A 466 -13.00 10.44 -1.53
CA VAL A 466 -13.32 9.08 -1.98
C VAL A 466 -12.16 8.47 -2.78
N GLU A 467 -11.51 9.29 -3.63
CA GLU A 467 -10.38 8.87 -4.44
C GLU A 467 -9.12 8.62 -3.60
N GLY A 468 -8.81 9.49 -2.61
CA GLY A 468 -7.72 9.25 -1.66
C GLY A 468 -7.91 7.96 -0.85
N LEU A 469 -9.16 7.65 -0.48
CA LEU A 469 -9.53 6.41 0.20
C LEU A 469 -9.44 5.18 -0.72
N LYS A 470 -9.89 5.28 -1.97
CA LYS A 470 -9.72 4.25 -3.02
C LYS A 470 -8.24 3.92 -3.24
N GLN A 471 -7.40 4.93 -3.43
CA GLN A 471 -5.95 4.77 -3.60
C GLN A 471 -5.29 4.14 -2.35
N PHE A 472 -5.70 4.54 -1.14
CA PHE A 472 -5.19 3.91 0.09
C PHE A 472 -5.57 2.43 0.21
N ILE A 473 -6.82 2.06 -0.11
CA ILE A 473 -7.28 0.67 -0.06
C ILE A 473 -6.59 -0.16 -1.15
N ALA A 474 -6.40 0.40 -2.34
CA ALA A 474 -5.59 -0.21 -3.39
C ALA A 474 -4.12 -0.42 -2.94
N ALA A 475 -3.54 0.55 -2.22
CA ALA A 475 -2.19 0.44 -1.64
C ALA A 475 -2.06 -0.63 -0.54
N GLN A 476 -3.15 -0.92 0.18
CA GLN A 476 -3.16 -2.00 1.15
C GLN A 476 -3.33 -3.38 0.47
N GLY A 477 -4.13 -3.44 -0.58
CA GLY A 477 -4.40 -4.65 -1.36
C GLY A 477 -5.02 -5.80 -0.55
N GLY A 478 -4.94 -7.00 -1.13
CA GLY A 478 -5.51 -8.24 -0.57
C GLY A 478 -4.67 -8.95 0.50
N SER A 479 -3.79 -8.24 1.23
CA SER A 479 -2.91 -8.87 2.23
C SER A 479 -3.71 -9.51 3.37
N ARG A 480 -3.30 -10.72 3.80
CA ARG A 480 -3.87 -11.44 4.96
C ARG A 480 -3.21 -11.08 6.30
N SER A 481 -2.13 -10.30 6.30
CA SER A 481 -1.47 -9.87 7.54
C SER A 481 -2.27 -8.78 8.26
N VAL A 482 -2.78 -9.09 9.46
CA VAL A 482 -3.42 -8.09 10.34
C VAL A 482 -2.34 -7.14 10.86
N VAL A 483 -2.48 -5.86 10.53
CA VAL A 483 -1.55 -4.79 10.91
C VAL A 483 -2.35 -3.58 11.39
N ASN A 484 -1.96 -3.03 12.53
CA ASN A 484 -2.44 -1.75 13.01
C ASN A 484 -1.75 -0.62 12.24
N MET A 485 -2.52 0.26 11.62
CA MET A 485 -2.01 1.30 10.74
C MET A 485 -2.15 2.70 11.34
N GLU A 486 -1.20 3.58 11.02
CA GLU A 486 -1.29 5.00 11.38
C GLU A 486 -2.19 5.76 10.41
N TRP A 487 -2.99 6.69 10.96
CA TRP A 487 -3.84 7.59 10.19
C TRP A 487 -3.06 8.39 9.14
N ASP A 488 -1.83 8.80 9.46
CA ASP A 488 -0.95 9.57 8.58
C ASP A 488 -0.75 8.91 7.22
N LYS A 489 -0.74 7.57 7.15
CA LYS A 489 -0.62 6.88 5.87
C LYS A 489 -1.85 7.17 4.99
N ILE A 490 -3.07 7.11 5.53
CA ILE A 490 -4.30 7.42 4.78
C ILE A 490 -4.32 8.89 4.34
N TRP A 491 -4.03 9.80 5.27
CA TRP A 491 -3.96 11.23 5.00
C TRP A 491 -2.89 11.60 3.96
N SER A 492 -1.76 10.88 3.92
CA SER A 492 -0.75 11.03 2.88
C SER A 492 -1.22 10.61 1.47
N PHE A 493 -2.22 9.71 1.35
CA PHE A 493 -2.88 9.44 0.07
C PHE A 493 -3.87 10.54 -0.28
N ASN A 494 -4.69 10.97 0.68
CA ASN A 494 -5.63 12.08 0.47
C ASN A 494 -4.94 13.35 -0.04
N LYS A 495 -3.79 13.71 0.56
CA LYS A 495 -2.94 14.84 0.13
C LYS A 495 -2.52 14.80 -1.35
N LYS A 496 -2.23 13.61 -1.89
CA LYS A 496 -1.84 13.44 -3.31
C LYS A 496 -2.99 13.83 -4.26
N VAL A 497 -4.24 13.64 -3.81
CA VAL A 497 -5.45 13.97 -4.55
C VAL A 497 -5.82 15.45 -4.41
N ILE A 498 -5.70 16.04 -3.21
CA ILE A 498 -6.16 17.42 -2.96
C ILE A 498 -5.13 18.52 -3.28
N ASP A 499 -3.81 18.29 -3.14
CA ASP A 499 -2.81 19.33 -3.43
C ASP A 499 -2.85 19.88 -4.88
N PRO A 500 -3.07 19.06 -5.93
CA PRO A 500 -3.15 19.54 -7.32
C PRO A 500 -4.42 20.34 -7.68
N VAL A 501 -5.42 20.42 -6.78
CA VAL A 501 -6.76 20.99 -7.08
C VAL A 501 -7.26 22.02 -6.07
N ALA A 502 -6.88 21.92 -4.78
CA ALA A 502 -7.45 22.76 -3.73
C ALA A 502 -7.05 24.25 -3.88
N PRO A 503 -7.97 25.21 -4.06
CA PRO A 503 -7.64 26.64 -4.16
C PRO A 503 -6.94 27.21 -2.92
N ARG A 504 -6.04 28.18 -3.12
CA ARG A 504 -5.16 28.78 -2.10
C ARG A 504 -5.72 30.11 -1.60
N TYR A 505 -6.01 30.15 -0.30
CA TYR A 505 -6.46 31.35 0.41
C TYR A 505 -5.49 31.72 1.54
N THR A 506 -5.65 32.92 2.07
CA THR A 506 -4.91 33.37 3.27
C THR A 506 -5.90 33.49 4.43
N ALA A 507 -5.45 33.16 5.64
CA ALA A 507 -6.10 33.56 6.87
C ALA A 507 -5.03 33.78 7.95
N LEU A 508 -5.24 34.77 8.82
CA LEU A 508 -4.32 35.15 9.89
C LEU A 508 -4.96 34.95 11.27
N SER A 509 -4.19 34.61 12.29
CA SER A 509 -4.73 34.32 13.63
C SER A 509 -5.25 35.58 14.30
N SER A 510 -6.56 35.65 14.58
CA SER A 510 -7.16 36.77 15.32
C SER A 510 -6.62 36.93 16.74
N SER A 511 -5.82 35.97 17.23
CA SER A 511 -5.13 36.04 18.51
C SER A 511 -3.91 36.97 18.51
N TYR A 512 -3.23 37.14 17.37
CA TYR A 512 -2.03 37.98 17.24
C TYR A 512 -1.74 38.30 15.76
N VAL A 513 -2.30 39.40 15.28
CA VAL A 513 -1.93 40.05 14.01
C VAL A 513 -1.15 41.33 14.26
N VAL A 514 -0.30 41.71 13.31
CA VAL A 514 0.48 42.96 13.33
C VAL A 514 0.17 43.78 12.08
N PRO A 515 -0.26 45.05 12.21
CA PRO A 515 -0.42 45.96 11.08
C PRO A 515 0.94 46.46 10.56
N VAL A 516 1.05 46.49 9.23
CA VAL A 516 2.19 46.98 8.48
C VAL A 516 1.73 48.15 7.60
N SER A 517 2.37 49.30 7.77
CA SER A 517 2.17 50.48 6.94
C SER A 517 3.09 50.41 5.72
N VAL A 518 2.53 50.61 4.53
CA VAL A 518 3.25 50.65 3.24
C VAL A 518 2.85 51.93 2.50
N PRO A 519 3.40 53.11 2.85
CA PRO A 519 2.91 54.40 2.36
C PRO A 519 2.99 54.60 0.83
N GLU A 520 3.82 53.80 0.16
CA GLU A 520 4.01 53.80 -1.29
C GLU A 520 2.94 52.98 -2.05
N ALA A 521 2.11 52.21 -1.34
CA ALA A 521 1.10 51.36 -1.95
C ALA A 521 -0.25 52.09 -2.12
N SER A 522 -0.74 52.14 -3.36
CA SER A 522 -2.11 52.53 -3.67
C SER A 522 -3.10 51.38 -3.38
N GLU A 523 -4.37 51.73 -3.14
CA GLU A 523 -5.42 50.72 -3.03
C GLU A 523 -5.80 50.21 -4.43
N GLU A 524 -5.66 48.89 -4.64
CA GLU A 524 -5.94 48.24 -5.92
C GLU A 524 -6.39 46.79 -5.71
N MET A 525 -7.15 46.27 -6.67
CA MET A 525 -7.52 44.85 -6.75
C MET A 525 -6.86 44.24 -7.99
N LYS A 526 -6.24 43.07 -7.85
CA LYS A 526 -5.70 42.28 -8.97
C LYS A 526 -6.18 40.84 -8.92
N GLU A 527 -6.46 40.26 -10.09
CA GLU A 527 -6.71 38.84 -10.22
C GLU A 527 -5.40 38.03 -10.08
N VAL A 528 -5.43 36.99 -9.25
CA VAL A 528 -4.31 36.07 -9.04
C VAL A 528 -4.80 34.63 -9.08
N ALA A 529 -4.02 33.73 -9.69
CA ALA A 529 -4.37 32.32 -9.80
C ALA A 529 -4.58 31.64 -8.44
N LYS A 530 -5.74 30.98 -8.27
CA LYS A 530 -6.09 30.20 -7.07
C LYS A 530 -5.14 29.04 -6.80
N HIS A 531 -4.39 28.56 -7.80
CA HIS A 531 -3.35 27.55 -7.58
C HIS A 531 -2.07 27.91 -8.35
N PRO A 532 -0.92 28.12 -7.67
CA PRO A 532 0.37 28.45 -8.30
C PRO A 532 0.99 27.43 -9.27
N LYS A 533 0.29 26.33 -9.61
CA LYS A 533 0.73 25.30 -10.57
C LYS A 533 -0.39 24.78 -11.48
N ASN A 534 -1.64 25.21 -11.25
CA ASN A 534 -2.79 24.74 -12.02
C ASN A 534 -3.75 25.91 -12.27
N THR A 535 -3.70 26.47 -13.47
CA THR A 535 -4.54 27.61 -13.86
C THR A 535 -6.02 27.22 -14.05
N GLU A 536 -6.34 25.93 -14.17
CA GLU A 536 -7.72 25.43 -14.33
C GLU A 536 -8.58 25.65 -13.08
N VAL A 537 -7.95 25.83 -11.90
CA VAL A 537 -8.62 26.19 -10.64
C VAL A 537 -9.16 27.64 -10.67
N GLY A 538 -8.78 28.43 -11.69
CA GLY A 538 -9.26 29.79 -11.94
C GLY A 538 -8.55 30.87 -11.13
N MET A 539 -9.03 32.11 -11.25
CA MET A 539 -8.52 33.28 -10.54
C MET A 539 -9.30 33.56 -9.25
N LYS A 540 -8.72 34.39 -8.38
CA LYS A 540 -9.39 35.09 -7.29
C LYS A 540 -8.91 36.54 -7.23
N GLU A 541 -9.70 37.39 -6.60
CA GLU A 541 -9.32 38.77 -6.28
C GLU A 541 -8.28 38.77 -5.14
N VAL A 542 -7.27 39.62 -5.25
CA VAL A 542 -6.37 40.00 -4.15
C VAL A 542 -6.36 41.52 -4.07
N TRP A 543 -6.58 42.03 -2.85
CA TRP A 543 -6.57 43.46 -2.57
C TRP A 543 -5.22 43.87 -1.98
N TYR A 544 -4.73 45.03 -2.43
CA TYR A 544 -3.48 45.66 -2.02
C TYR A 544 -3.81 47.07 -1.51
N GLY A 545 -2.96 47.64 -0.66
CA GLY A 545 -3.18 48.98 -0.12
C GLY A 545 -2.12 49.39 0.90
N PRO A 546 -2.21 50.62 1.43
CA PRO A 546 -1.21 51.18 2.33
C PRO A 546 -1.22 50.60 3.75
N ARG A 547 -2.21 49.76 4.10
CA ARG A 547 -2.33 49.05 5.37
C ARG A 547 -2.59 47.57 5.12
N VAL A 548 -1.73 46.72 5.66
CA VAL A 548 -1.88 45.26 5.59
C VAL A 548 -1.59 44.61 6.94
N LEU A 549 -2.21 43.46 7.21
CA LEU A 549 -1.97 42.64 8.40
C LEU A 549 -1.04 41.47 8.06
N VAL A 550 -0.18 41.09 9.01
CA VAL A 550 0.63 39.86 8.99
C VAL A 550 0.47 39.08 10.30
N GLU A 551 0.85 37.80 10.32
CA GLU A 551 0.88 36.99 11.54
C GLU A 551 1.94 37.56 12.52
N GLY A 552 1.58 37.83 13.77
CA GLY A 552 2.51 38.46 14.73
C GLY A 552 3.74 37.60 15.03
N ALA A 553 3.59 36.28 15.00
CA ALA A 553 4.69 35.32 15.14
C ALA A 553 5.59 35.20 13.90
N ASP A 554 5.20 35.76 12.74
CA ASP A 554 6.13 36.01 11.64
C ASP A 554 6.83 37.37 11.84
N ALA A 555 6.08 38.41 12.22
CA ALA A 555 6.61 39.75 12.49
C ALA A 555 7.74 39.77 13.53
N GLU A 556 7.65 38.93 14.57
CA GLU A 556 8.70 38.75 15.59
C GLU A 556 10.03 38.21 15.03
N THR A 557 10.02 37.57 13.86
CA THR A 557 11.24 37.03 13.22
C THR A 557 11.98 38.05 12.35
N PHE A 558 11.32 39.12 11.93
CA PHE A 558 11.86 40.10 10.98
C PHE A 558 12.88 41.04 11.64
N LYS A 559 13.73 41.64 10.81
CA LYS A 559 14.67 42.70 11.18
C LYS A 559 14.48 43.95 10.33
N GLU A 560 14.82 45.10 10.88
CA GLU A 560 14.89 46.34 10.12
C GLU A 560 15.97 46.24 9.04
N GLY A 561 15.62 46.61 7.81
CA GLY A 561 16.42 46.40 6.60
C GLY A 561 16.25 45.01 5.94
N GLU A 562 15.44 44.10 6.48
CA GLU A 562 15.22 42.77 5.89
C GLU A 562 14.27 42.82 4.68
N VAL A 563 14.59 42.03 3.64
CA VAL A 563 13.75 41.83 2.45
C VAL A 563 12.84 40.61 2.67
N VAL A 564 11.54 40.84 2.73
CA VAL A 564 10.51 39.82 2.98
C VAL A 564 9.58 39.70 1.78
N THR A 565 9.31 38.48 1.30
CA THR A 565 8.36 38.25 0.21
C THR A 565 6.94 38.12 0.75
N PHE A 566 6.11 39.10 0.45
CA PHE A 566 4.67 39.06 0.66
C PHE A 566 4.06 38.25 -0.49
N ILE A 567 3.49 37.07 -0.17
CA ILE A 567 3.01 36.11 -1.19
C ILE A 567 1.95 36.77 -2.08
N ASN A 568 2.08 36.64 -3.40
CA ASN A 568 1.25 37.31 -4.42
C ASN A 568 1.39 38.84 -4.50
N TRP A 569 2.31 39.47 -3.78
CA TRP A 569 2.64 40.90 -3.93
C TRP A 569 4.02 41.12 -4.53
N GLY A 570 5.07 40.60 -3.87
CA GLY A 570 6.45 40.84 -4.26
C GLY A 570 7.37 40.89 -3.04
N ASN A 571 8.54 41.51 -3.20
CA ASN A 571 9.46 41.79 -2.10
C ASN A 571 9.15 43.18 -1.51
N LEU A 572 9.08 43.24 -0.18
CA LEU A 572 8.97 44.46 0.62
C LEU A 572 10.18 44.50 1.56
N ILE A 573 10.66 45.70 1.86
CA ILE A 573 11.76 45.92 2.81
C ILE A 573 11.18 46.51 4.09
N ILE A 574 11.35 45.81 5.21
CA ILE A 574 10.91 46.29 6.53
C ILE A 574 11.80 47.47 6.94
N THR A 575 11.23 48.66 7.05
CA THR A 575 11.99 49.88 7.39
C THR A 575 12.07 50.12 8.89
N LYS A 576 11.04 49.74 9.65
CA LYS A 576 10.95 49.99 11.10
C LYS A 576 10.00 49.01 11.81
N ILE A 577 10.34 48.59 13.02
CA ILE A 577 9.58 47.61 13.83
C ILE A 577 9.27 48.21 15.20
N ASN A 578 8.02 48.65 15.40
CA ASN A 578 7.57 49.25 16.65
C ASN A 578 7.14 48.14 17.64
N LYS A 579 7.80 48.06 18.80
CA LYS A 579 7.53 47.03 19.82
C LYS A 579 6.81 47.57 21.06
N GLY A 580 5.98 46.74 21.66
CA GLY A 580 5.25 47.00 22.90
C GLY A 580 6.11 46.82 24.16
N ALA A 581 5.58 47.23 25.31
CA ALA A 581 6.26 47.11 26.60
C ALA A 581 6.44 45.65 27.09
N ASP A 582 5.74 44.70 26.48
CA ASP A 582 5.90 43.25 26.68
C ASP A 582 6.93 42.61 25.70
N GLY A 583 7.54 43.41 24.83
CA GLY A 583 8.52 42.98 23.83
C GLY A 583 7.94 42.47 22.51
N LYS A 584 6.61 42.37 22.38
CA LYS A 584 5.94 41.97 21.14
C LYS A 584 6.00 43.05 20.07
N VAL A 585 5.78 42.69 18.82
CA VAL A 585 5.63 43.67 17.73
C VAL A 585 4.19 44.20 17.74
N MET A 586 4.03 45.52 17.72
CA MET A 586 2.73 46.20 17.74
C MET A 586 2.37 46.83 16.39
N SER A 587 3.36 47.29 15.63
CA SER A 587 3.20 47.71 14.23
C SER A 587 4.54 47.72 13.50
N MET A 588 4.52 47.71 12.17
CA MET A 588 5.72 47.83 11.35
C MET A 588 5.51 48.84 10.21
N GLU A 589 6.61 49.35 9.68
CA GLU A 589 6.65 50.14 8.45
C GLU A 589 7.48 49.38 7.41
N ALA A 590 7.07 49.43 6.15
CA ALA A 590 7.78 48.80 5.04
C ALA A 590 7.68 49.62 3.75
N ARG A 591 8.65 49.42 2.85
CA ARG A 591 8.69 50.02 1.51
C ARG A 591 8.71 48.95 0.42
N LEU A 592 8.29 49.30 -0.78
CA LEU A 592 8.21 48.38 -1.92
C LEU A 592 9.60 48.12 -2.53
N ASP A 593 9.83 46.88 -2.96
CA ASP A 593 11.05 46.43 -3.65
C ASP A 593 10.66 45.45 -4.79
N LEU A 594 9.72 45.87 -5.64
CA LEU A 594 9.06 45.00 -6.63
C LEU A 594 9.95 44.64 -7.83
N ASP A 595 11.02 45.41 -8.09
CA ASP A 595 12.03 45.08 -9.09
C ASP A 595 12.93 43.91 -8.66
N ASN A 596 13.14 43.75 -7.35
CA ASN A 596 13.92 42.67 -6.78
C ASN A 596 13.14 41.34 -6.84
N LYS A 597 13.39 40.58 -7.89
CA LYS A 597 12.74 39.29 -8.17
C LYS A 597 13.48 38.07 -7.58
N ASP A 598 14.41 38.26 -6.65
CA ASP A 598 14.97 37.14 -5.87
C ASP A 598 13.99 36.68 -4.78
N PHE A 599 13.06 35.81 -5.19
CA PHE A 599 12.15 35.12 -4.28
C PHE A 599 12.72 33.76 -3.81
N LYS A 600 14.05 33.57 -3.77
CA LYS A 600 14.69 32.31 -3.35
C LYS A 600 15.46 32.43 -2.03
N LYS A 601 15.99 33.62 -1.71
CA LYS A 601 16.73 33.88 -0.47
C LYS A 601 15.89 34.53 0.65
N THR A 602 14.70 35.01 0.31
CA THR A 602 13.81 35.81 1.16
C THR A 602 12.82 34.96 1.97
N THR A 603 12.50 35.42 3.18
CA THR A 603 11.42 34.86 4.01
C THR A 603 10.07 35.10 3.33
N LYS A 604 9.23 34.06 3.18
CA LYS A 604 7.93 34.17 2.49
C LYS A 604 6.78 34.13 3.46
N ILE A 605 5.94 35.17 3.46
CA ILE A 605 4.87 35.34 4.44
C ILE A 605 3.48 35.56 3.83
N THR A 606 2.48 35.25 4.63
CA THR A 606 1.06 35.44 4.38
C THR A 606 0.60 36.77 4.98
N TRP A 607 -0.23 37.49 4.25
CA TRP A 607 -0.72 38.82 4.60
C TRP A 607 -2.16 39.02 4.06
N LEU A 608 -2.87 40.02 4.58
CA LEU A 608 -4.20 40.44 4.13
C LEU A 608 -4.27 41.98 4.13
N ALA A 609 -4.93 42.60 3.15
CA ALA A 609 -5.15 44.06 3.16
C ALA A 609 -6.23 44.47 4.17
N GLU A 610 -6.08 45.65 4.75
CA GLU A 610 -7.06 46.28 5.63
C GLU A 610 -7.76 47.42 4.87
N THR A 611 -8.91 47.12 4.27
CA THR A 611 -9.72 48.05 3.47
C THR A 611 -11.22 47.81 3.67
N ASP A 612 -12.00 48.90 3.66
CA ASP A 612 -13.46 48.88 3.68
C ASP A 612 -14.06 48.31 2.38
N SER A 613 -13.33 48.37 1.26
CA SER A 613 -13.73 47.83 -0.05
C SER A 613 -13.84 46.30 -0.03
N ALA A 614 -13.08 45.63 0.84
CA ALA A 614 -12.98 44.17 0.92
C ALA A 614 -12.75 43.71 2.38
N PRO A 615 -13.77 43.79 3.24
CA PRO A 615 -13.64 43.48 4.66
C PRO A 615 -13.23 42.03 4.92
N LEU A 616 -12.37 41.85 5.93
CA LEU A 616 -11.81 40.57 6.33
C LEU A 616 -12.89 39.62 6.86
N LEU A 617 -12.89 38.37 6.41
CA LEU A 617 -13.98 37.45 6.70
C LEU A 617 -13.80 36.75 8.06
N PRO A 618 -14.79 36.80 8.98
CA PRO A 618 -14.73 36.06 10.23
C PRO A 618 -14.72 34.56 9.94
N THR A 619 -13.64 33.89 10.34
CA THR A 619 -13.35 32.49 10.00
C THR A 619 -12.99 31.71 11.27
N ILE A 620 -13.44 30.46 11.39
CA ILE A 620 -13.09 29.55 12.48
C ILE A 620 -12.42 28.31 11.91
N CYS A 621 -11.17 28.07 12.28
CA CYS A 621 -10.43 26.87 11.94
C CYS A 621 -10.54 25.85 13.07
N ILE A 622 -11.07 24.65 12.76
CA ILE A 622 -11.23 23.56 13.72
C ILE A 622 -10.20 22.47 13.46
N ASN A 623 -9.37 22.16 14.45
CA ASN A 623 -8.44 21.05 14.44
C ASN A 623 -8.92 19.93 15.37
N TYR A 624 -8.88 18.68 14.90
CA TYR A 624 -9.36 17.51 15.62
C TYR A 624 -8.23 16.56 16.00
N GLN A 625 -7.95 16.45 17.29
CA GLN A 625 -7.05 15.41 17.81
C GLN A 625 -7.80 14.04 17.88
N PRO A 626 -7.08 12.91 17.98
CA PRO A 626 -7.72 11.61 18.15
C PRO A 626 -8.56 11.52 19.44
N LEU A 627 -9.68 10.79 19.38
CA LEU A 627 -10.57 10.54 20.52
C LEU A 627 -9.97 9.59 21.57
N ILE A 628 -9.07 8.69 21.16
CA ILE A 628 -8.38 7.76 22.06
C ILE A 628 -6.92 8.18 22.20
N SER A 629 -6.43 8.41 23.43
CA SER A 629 -5.05 8.79 23.70
C SER A 629 -4.06 7.64 23.51
N LYS A 630 -4.47 6.40 23.82
CA LYS A 630 -3.67 5.18 23.65
C LYS A 630 -3.71 4.69 22.20
N ALA A 631 -2.53 4.42 21.62
CA ALA A 631 -2.40 4.03 20.22
C ALA A 631 -3.11 2.71 19.89
N VAL A 632 -2.99 1.69 20.76
CA VAL A 632 -3.64 0.39 20.59
C VAL A 632 -4.37 0.01 21.87
N ILE A 633 -5.68 -0.23 21.77
CA ILE A 633 -6.53 -0.75 22.84
C ILE A 633 -6.52 -2.28 22.75
N THR A 634 -6.11 -2.97 23.82
CA THR A 634 -6.08 -4.44 23.89
C THR A 634 -7.47 -5.02 24.23
N LYS A 635 -7.54 -6.31 24.60
CA LYS A 635 -8.77 -6.93 25.12
C LYS A 635 -9.04 -6.55 26.58
N ASP A 636 -7.98 -6.30 27.33
CA ASP A 636 -7.96 -6.11 28.78
C ASP A 636 -8.06 -4.63 29.17
N ASP A 637 -7.89 -3.73 28.19
CA ASP A 637 -8.10 -2.28 28.31
C ASP A 637 -9.59 -1.91 28.29
N ASP A 638 -10.07 -1.22 29.33
CA ASP A 638 -11.28 -0.40 29.16
C ASP A 638 -10.93 0.89 28.39
N PHE A 639 -11.54 1.02 27.21
CA PHE A 639 -11.33 2.18 26.33
C PHE A 639 -11.81 3.50 26.94
N LYS A 640 -12.68 3.45 27.97
CA LYS A 640 -13.22 4.63 28.66
C LYS A 640 -12.14 5.44 29.40
N GLU A 641 -11.07 4.79 29.85
CA GLU A 641 -9.97 5.45 30.57
C GLU A 641 -9.12 6.34 29.64
N TYR A 642 -9.11 6.02 28.35
CA TYR A 642 -8.22 6.63 27.35
C TYR A 642 -8.88 7.71 26.49
N ILE A 643 -9.99 8.32 26.96
CA ILE A 643 -10.76 9.31 26.18
C ILE A 643 -10.09 10.70 26.21
N ASN A 644 -9.77 11.24 25.04
CA ASN A 644 -9.32 12.62 24.89
C ASN A 644 -10.50 13.61 24.94
N LYS A 645 -10.75 14.17 26.12
CA LYS A 645 -11.77 15.19 26.37
C LYS A 645 -11.47 16.56 25.72
N LYS A 646 -10.25 16.81 25.24
CA LYS A 646 -9.85 18.04 24.53
C LYS A 646 -9.57 17.77 23.04
N SER A 647 -10.38 16.90 22.43
CA SER A 647 -10.18 16.44 21.05
C SER A 647 -10.66 17.39 19.94
N LYS A 648 -11.32 18.50 20.29
CA LYS A 648 -11.70 19.60 19.38
C LYS A 648 -10.99 20.87 19.82
N LEU A 649 -10.25 21.50 18.90
CA LEU A 649 -9.53 22.76 19.11
C LEU A 649 -10.01 23.78 18.08
N GLU A 650 -10.39 24.97 18.50
CA GLU A 650 -10.98 26.00 17.64
C GLU A 650 -10.11 27.26 17.67
N GLU A 651 -9.70 27.74 16.50
CA GLU A 651 -8.91 28.97 16.32
C GLU A 651 -9.72 30.00 15.54
N LYS A 652 -9.81 31.23 16.07
CA LYS A 652 -10.45 32.36 15.39
C LYS A 652 -9.46 33.03 14.44
N MET A 653 -9.91 33.27 13.22
CA MET A 653 -9.08 33.70 12.09
C MET A 653 -9.72 34.88 11.36
N LEU A 654 -8.88 35.83 10.92
CA LEU A 654 -9.23 36.83 9.91
C LEU A 654 -8.97 36.23 8.54
N GLY A 655 -10.01 36.09 7.73
CA GLY A 655 -9.97 35.41 6.44
C GLY A 655 -9.86 36.33 5.23
N ASP A 656 -9.23 35.84 4.17
CA ASP A 656 -9.30 36.37 2.80
C ASP A 656 -10.77 36.60 2.37
N PRO A 657 -11.15 37.81 1.90
CA PRO A 657 -12.53 38.14 1.54
C PRO A 657 -13.15 37.21 0.48
N CYS A 658 -12.35 36.51 -0.34
CA CYS A 658 -12.85 35.51 -1.29
C CYS A 658 -13.41 34.25 -0.62
N LEU A 659 -13.12 33.99 0.66
CA LEU A 659 -13.67 32.85 1.42
C LEU A 659 -15.20 32.90 1.56
N LYS A 660 -15.83 34.08 1.39
CA LYS A 660 -17.29 34.26 1.40
C LYS A 660 -18.01 33.46 0.30
N ASN A 661 -17.28 33.08 -0.74
CA ASN A 661 -17.79 32.36 -1.91
C ASN A 661 -17.68 30.82 -1.77
N LEU A 662 -17.14 30.31 -0.64
CA LEU A 662 -17.02 28.87 -0.40
C LEU A 662 -18.36 28.22 -0.06
N LYS A 663 -18.51 26.95 -0.47
CA LYS A 663 -19.67 26.10 -0.22
C LYS A 663 -19.29 24.96 0.72
N LYS A 664 -20.27 24.43 1.46
CA LYS A 664 -20.07 23.23 2.29
C LYS A 664 -19.55 22.08 1.41
N GLY A 665 -18.41 21.52 1.80
CA GLY A 665 -17.69 20.48 1.06
C GLY A 665 -16.48 20.98 0.25
N ASP A 666 -16.31 22.28 0.03
CA ASP A 666 -15.15 22.82 -0.70
C ASP A 666 -13.85 22.56 0.08
N ILE A 667 -12.87 21.93 -0.59
CA ILE A 667 -11.53 21.67 -0.04
C ILE A 667 -10.56 22.75 -0.51
N ILE A 668 -9.91 23.42 0.44
CA ILE A 668 -9.00 24.55 0.22
C ILE A 668 -7.62 24.32 0.85
N GLN A 669 -6.65 25.16 0.50
CA GLN A 669 -5.38 25.28 1.21
C GLN A 669 -5.27 26.70 1.80
N LEU A 670 -5.20 26.81 3.14
CA LEU A 670 -4.75 28.04 3.78
C LEU A 670 -3.21 28.06 3.70
N GLN A 671 -2.67 29.05 3.00
CA GLN A 671 -1.23 29.10 2.70
C GLN A 671 -0.40 29.11 3.98
N ARG A 672 0.72 28.37 3.96
CA ARG A 672 1.65 28.11 5.08
C ARG A 672 1.05 27.35 6.28
N ARG A 673 -0.28 27.36 6.49
CA ARG A 673 -0.99 26.65 7.56
C ARG A 673 -1.35 25.19 7.22
N GLY A 674 -2.14 24.93 6.17
CA GLY A 674 -2.57 23.55 5.85
C GLY A 674 -3.75 23.42 4.89
N PHE A 675 -4.30 22.20 4.79
CA PHE A 675 -5.52 21.91 4.02
C PHE A 675 -6.75 21.94 4.92
N TYR A 676 -7.87 22.42 4.39
CA TYR A 676 -9.12 22.58 5.12
C TYR A 676 -10.32 22.21 4.24
N ILE A 677 -11.41 21.74 4.85
CA ILE A 677 -12.73 21.59 4.21
C ILE A 677 -13.73 22.53 4.85
N CYS A 678 -14.57 23.19 4.05
CA CYS A 678 -15.66 24.01 4.55
C CYS A 678 -16.80 23.13 5.09
N ASP A 679 -17.05 23.17 6.39
CA ASP A 679 -18.17 22.47 7.04
C ASP A 679 -19.39 23.41 7.21
N GLN A 680 -19.16 24.71 7.39
CA GLN A 680 -20.21 25.73 7.31
C GLN A 680 -19.70 26.90 6.45
N PRO A 681 -20.42 27.29 5.39
CA PRO A 681 -20.08 28.49 4.63
C PRO A 681 -20.33 29.74 5.49
N PHE A 682 -19.75 30.88 5.08
CA PHE A 682 -20.12 32.15 5.70
C PHE A 682 -21.58 32.51 5.36
N GLU A 683 -22.31 33.02 6.34
CA GLU A 683 -23.65 33.58 6.14
C GLU A 683 -23.69 35.00 6.71
N PRO A 684 -24.21 36.00 5.97
CA PRO A 684 -24.38 37.35 6.50
C PRO A 684 -25.39 37.38 7.65
N VAL A 685 -25.43 38.49 8.39
CA VAL A 685 -26.28 38.66 9.59
C VAL A 685 -27.71 38.18 9.34
N SER A 686 -28.09 37.08 9.99
CA SER A 686 -29.40 36.46 9.78
C SER A 686 -30.50 37.30 10.45
N PRO A 687 -31.60 37.62 9.75
CA PRO A 687 -32.74 38.35 10.33
C PRO A 687 -33.36 37.67 11.56
N ASN A 688 -33.15 36.36 11.72
CA ASN A 688 -33.73 35.56 12.81
C ASN A 688 -32.83 35.44 14.04
N SER A 689 -31.50 35.59 13.89
CA SER A 689 -30.53 35.45 14.99
C SER A 689 -29.82 36.76 15.36
N CYS A 690 -29.93 37.77 14.50
CA CYS A 690 -29.18 39.03 14.56
C CYS A 690 -27.65 38.85 14.68
N LYS A 691 -27.13 37.75 14.10
CA LYS A 691 -25.71 37.40 14.08
C LYS A 691 -25.29 36.88 12.70
N GLU A 692 -24.06 37.18 12.31
CA GLU A 692 -23.38 36.54 11.19
C GLU A 692 -22.94 35.10 11.55
N SER A 693 -22.89 34.22 10.56
CA SER A 693 -22.29 32.89 10.68
C SER A 693 -20.86 32.93 10.11
N PRO A 694 -19.80 32.75 10.92
CA PRO A 694 -18.44 32.72 10.42
C PRO A 694 -18.19 31.50 9.52
N CYS A 695 -17.25 31.60 8.59
CA CYS A 695 -16.85 30.45 7.77
C CYS A 695 -16.15 29.40 8.66
N VAL A 696 -16.70 28.18 8.75
CA VAL A 696 -16.13 27.09 9.56
C VAL A 696 -15.34 26.12 8.68
N LEU A 697 -14.04 26.01 8.97
CA LEU A 697 -13.05 25.25 8.22
C LEU A 697 -12.47 24.12 9.08
N ILE A 698 -12.71 22.86 8.72
CA ILE A 698 -12.12 21.71 9.40
C ILE A 698 -10.74 21.39 8.80
N TYR A 699 -9.72 21.27 9.64
CA TYR A 699 -8.37 20.89 9.22
C TYR A 699 -8.30 19.45 8.71
N ILE A 700 -7.83 19.30 7.48
CA ILE A 700 -7.54 18.01 6.82
C ILE A 700 -6.06 17.68 7.08
N PRO A 701 -5.74 16.59 7.82
CA PRO A 701 -4.35 16.20 8.04
C PRO A 701 -3.64 15.84 6.74
N ASP A 702 -2.33 16.06 6.71
CA ASP A 702 -1.50 16.00 5.49
C ASP A 702 -0.50 14.83 5.46
N GLY A 703 -0.56 13.94 6.46
CA GLY A 703 0.30 12.77 6.60
C GLY A 703 1.70 13.03 7.15
N HIS A 704 1.93 14.17 7.81
CA HIS A 704 3.16 14.43 8.56
C HIS A 704 2.90 14.48 10.08
N THR A 705 3.72 13.78 10.85
CA THR A 705 3.69 13.69 12.33
C THR A 705 4.11 14.96 13.07
N LYS A 706 4.34 16.08 12.36
CA LYS A 706 4.61 17.36 13.02
C LYS A 706 3.28 18.00 13.43
N GLU A 707 3.28 18.63 14.60
CA GLU A 707 2.20 19.54 14.99
C GLU A 707 2.03 20.64 13.93
N MET A 708 0.82 21.21 13.87
CA MET A 708 0.48 22.29 12.94
C MET A 708 1.49 23.43 13.00
N PRO A 709 1.75 24.11 11.87
CA PRO A 709 2.20 25.49 11.88
C PRO A 709 1.06 26.37 12.44
N THR A 710 0.92 26.39 13.76
CA THR A 710 0.05 27.32 14.50
C THR A 710 0.53 28.77 14.39
N THR A 711 1.78 28.93 13.94
CA THR A 711 2.38 30.18 13.50
C THR A 711 3.04 29.94 12.13
N GLY A 712 3.18 30.97 11.30
CA GLY A 712 3.59 30.83 9.91
C GLY A 712 5.03 30.33 9.66
N SER A 713 5.91 30.43 10.68
CA SER A 713 7.34 30.25 10.48
C SER A 713 7.77 28.79 10.36
N LYS A 714 8.42 28.47 9.23
CA LYS A 714 9.18 27.23 9.04
C LYS A 714 10.67 27.51 9.23
N ASP A 715 11.22 27.15 10.38
CA ASP A 715 12.67 27.04 10.53
C ASP A 715 13.12 25.76 11.28
N LYS A 716 14.40 25.43 11.17
CA LYS A 716 15.06 24.23 11.71
C LYS A 716 15.77 24.54 13.02
N SER A 717 15.05 24.56 14.14
CA SER A 717 15.66 24.40 15.46
C SER A 717 15.22 23.08 16.12
N LYS A 718 16.06 22.54 17.01
CA LYS A 718 15.69 21.46 17.93
C LYS A 718 15.17 22.11 19.21
N SER A 719 13.86 22.12 19.42
CA SER A 719 13.27 22.39 20.74
C SER A 719 13.02 21.07 21.47
N GLN A 720 13.69 20.87 22.61
CA GLN A 720 13.27 19.87 23.59
C GLN A 720 12.13 20.45 24.42
N ALA A 721 11.11 19.65 24.73
CA ALA A 721 10.05 20.08 25.62
C ALA A 721 10.53 20.19 27.07
N SER A 722 10.32 21.34 27.70
CA SER A 722 10.51 21.53 29.14
C SER A 722 9.43 22.48 29.68
N ILE A 723 8.35 21.92 30.19
CA ILE A 723 7.36 22.64 30.99
C ILE A 723 7.25 21.93 32.34
N ASN A 724 7.81 22.55 33.37
CA ASN A 724 7.27 22.59 34.72
C ASN A 724 8.08 23.62 35.53
N ALA A 725 7.39 24.44 36.31
CA ALA A 725 8.00 25.53 37.06
C ALA A 725 8.02 25.22 38.57
N SER A 726 9.17 25.43 39.20
CA SER A 726 9.30 25.62 40.64
C SER A 726 10.60 26.38 40.97
N ALA A 727 10.56 27.21 42.00
CA ALA A 727 11.63 28.10 42.43
C ALA A 727 11.34 28.58 43.88
N PRO A 728 12.29 29.20 44.60
CA PRO A 728 13.75 29.27 44.40
C PRO A 728 14.56 28.86 45.67
N THR A 729 15.90 28.72 45.58
CA THR A 729 16.81 29.12 46.69
C THR A 729 18.29 29.31 46.27
N THR A 730 18.68 30.59 46.16
CA THR A 730 20.02 31.20 46.40
C THR A 730 21.29 30.33 46.57
N LYS A 731 22.30 30.51 45.69
CA LYS A 731 23.53 31.31 45.94
C LYS A 731 24.49 31.33 44.72
N ALA A 732 25.43 32.28 44.71
CA ALA A 732 26.48 32.55 43.72
C ALA A 732 27.73 33.12 44.46
N PRO A 733 28.92 33.38 43.84
CA PRO A 733 29.37 33.28 42.43
C PRO A 733 30.44 32.14 42.27
N SER A 734 31.51 32.12 41.45
CA SER A 734 32.22 33.06 40.55
C SER A 734 33.10 32.34 39.49
N ALA A 735 33.70 33.11 38.56
CA ALA A 735 34.66 32.70 37.51
C ALA A 735 36.10 33.24 37.85
N PRO A 736 37.17 33.14 37.00
CA PRO A 736 37.29 32.57 35.65
C PRO A 736 38.50 31.63 35.40
N ALA A 737 38.75 31.24 34.14
CA ALA A 737 39.90 30.43 33.68
C ALA A 737 41.17 31.28 33.38
N PRO A 738 42.35 30.64 33.13
CA PRO A 738 42.76 30.43 31.73
C PRO A 738 43.55 29.13 31.43
N THR A 739 43.72 28.84 30.13
CA THR A 739 44.63 27.81 29.55
C THR A 739 46.07 28.33 29.38
N PRO A 740 47.12 27.48 29.40
CA PRO A 740 47.71 27.03 28.12
C PRO A 740 48.36 25.61 28.11
N THR A 741 48.65 25.12 26.91
CA THR A 741 49.55 23.99 26.54
C THR A 741 50.97 24.51 26.20
N PRO A 742 52.01 23.69 25.87
CA PRO A 742 52.12 22.21 25.74
C PRO A 742 53.36 21.60 26.47
N ALA A 743 53.72 20.35 26.10
CA ALA A 743 54.93 19.57 26.48
C ALA A 743 54.95 18.97 27.91
N SER A 744 55.64 17.86 28.20
CA SER A 744 56.46 16.93 27.39
C SER A 744 56.24 15.46 27.84
N ALA A 745 56.69 14.47 27.06
CA ALA A 745 56.58 13.05 27.41
C ALA A 745 57.90 12.46 27.94
N PRO A 746 57.82 11.53 28.91
CA PRO A 746 58.70 10.36 28.98
C PRO A 746 57.97 9.09 28.50
N ALA A 747 58.73 8.09 28.04
CA ALA A 747 58.23 6.80 27.54
C ALA A 747 58.48 5.65 28.57
N PRO A 748 58.29 4.36 28.24
CA PRO A 748 56.96 3.74 28.34
C PRO A 748 56.95 2.50 29.25
N ALA A 749 55.94 2.39 30.13
CA ALA A 749 55.65 1.15 30.84
C ALA A 749 54.76 0.24 29.98
N SER A 750 55.23 -0.97 29.67
CA SER A 750 54.56 -1.90 28.76
C SER A 750 53.37 -2.61 29.41
N ALA A 751 52.14 -2.18 29.10
CA ALA A 751 50.93 -2.96 29.34
C ALA A 751 50.57 -3.76 28.08
N SER A 752 50.51 -5.09 28.19
CA SER A 752 50.13 -5.97 27.08
C SER A 752 48.62 -5.92 26.85
N ASN A 753 48.19 -5.36 25.72
CA ASN A 753 46.79 -5.44 25.26
C ASN A 753 46.47 -6.88 24.80
N SER A 754 46.21 -7.80 25.73
CA SER A 754 45.71 -9.13 25.40
C SER A 754 44.18 -9.12 25.24
N ALA A 755 43.66 -10.07 24.45
CA ALA A 755 42.23 -10.23 24.26
C ALA A 755 41.45 -10.51 25.59
N PRO A 756 41.93 -11.35 26.53
CA PRO A 756 41.24 -11.53 27.81
C PRO A 756 41.24 -10.29 28.71
N ASP A 757 42.28 -9.45 28.71
CA ASP A 757 42.32 -8.22 29.54
C ASP A 757 41.31 -7.17 29.05
N LEU A 758 41.21 -7.00 27.73
CA LEU A 758 40.16 -6.20 27.09
C LEU A 758 38.76 -6.79 27.35
N PHE A 759 38.61 -8.11 27.36
CA PHE A 759 37.34 -8.77 27.70
C PHE A 759 36.90 -8.44 29.14
N ALA A 760 37.80 -8.61 30.12
CA ALA A 760 37.53 -8.31 31.52
C ALA A 760 37.19 -6.81 31.73
N SER A 761 37.90 -5.92 31.04
CA SER A 761 37.65 -4.47 31.07
C SER A 761 36.26 -4.09 30.55
N ILE A 762 35.77 -4.76 29.50
CA ILE A 762 34.40 -4.56 28.97
C ILE A 762 33.34 -5.06 29.95
N VAL A 763 33.58 -6.19 30.63
CA VAL A 763 32.66 -6.70 31.67
C VAL A 763 32.57 -5.69 32.82
N ALA A 764 33.70 -5.32 33.42
CA ALA A 764 33.76 -4.42 34.57
C ALA A 764 33.15 -3.04 34.28
N GLN A 765 33.48 -2.43 33.14
CA GLN A 765 32.89 -1.15 32.72
C GLN A 765 31.37 -1.28 32.47
N GLY A 766 30.92 -2.43 31.96
CA GLY A 766 29.52 -2.76 31.79
C GLY A 766 28.73 -2.84 33.10
N GLU A 767 29.37 -3.26 34.19
CA GLU A 767 28.76 -3.30 35.53
C GLU A 767 28.84 -1.94 36.24
N ALA A 768 29.94 -1.19 36.07
CA ALA A 768 30.03 0.20 36.54
C ALA A 768 28.88 1.06 36.00
N ILE A 769 28.52 0.91 34.72
CA ILE A 769 27.36 1.61 34.12
C ILE A 769 26.03 1.15 34.72
N ARG A 770 25.86 -0.13 35.11
CA ARG A 770 24.65 -0.58 35.83
C ARG A 770 24.57 0.06 37.21
N ASN A 771 25.70 0.09 37.94
CA ASN A 771 25.77 0.64 39.28
C ASN A 771 25.52 2.16 39.29
N LEU A 772 26.11 2.90 38.35
CA LEU A 772 25.83 4.34 38.16
C LEU A 772 24.34 4.60 37.84
N LYS A 773 23.72 3.76 37.00
CA LYS A 773 22.29 3.87 36.68
C LYS A 773 21.38 3.50 37.85
N ALA A 774 21.74 2.49 38.64
CA ALA A 774 21.02 2.11 39.87
C ALA A 774 21.12 3.20 40.94
N ALA A 775 22.30 3.83 41.08
CA ALA A 775 22.56 4.95 41.97
C ALA A 775 21.97 6.30 41.48
N LYS A 776 21.32 6.33 40.31
CA LYS A 776 20.77 7.54 39.66
C LYS A 776 21.82 8.65 39.44
N ALA A 777 23.05 8.28 39.10
CA ALA A 777 24.15 9.20 38.85
C ALA A 777 23.84 10.21 37.72
N PRO A 778 24.49 11.40 37.71
CA PRO A 778 24.31 12.40 36.66
C PRO A 778 24.50 11.82 35.25
N LYS A 779 23.64 12.25 34.32
CA LYS A 779 23.63 11.73 32.94
C LYS A 779 25.00 11.83 32.26
N GLU A 780 25.77 12.89 32.51
CA GLU A 780 27.09 13.08 31.91
C GLU A 780 28.12 12.05 32.37
N GLU A 781 28.04 11.55 33.60
CA GLU A 781 28.92 10.48 34.11
C GLU A 781 28.56 9.14 33.49
N VAL A 782 27.26 8.87 33.37
CA VAL A 782 26.73 7.68 32.68
C VAL A 782 27.13 7.69 31.20
N ASP A 783 27.00 8.83 30.51
CA ASP A 783 27.34 8.96 29.09
C ASP A 783 28.86 8.86 28.86
N LYS A 784 29.70 9.43 29.75
CA LYS A 784 31.17 9.23 29.74
C LYS A 784 31.54 7.75 29.92
N ALA A 785 30.96 7.09 30.92
CA ALA A 785 31.23 5.67 31.18
C ALA A 785 30.80 4.78 29.99
N VAL A 786 29.67 5.11 29.33
CA VAL A 786 29.19 4.44 28.11
C VAL A 786 30.12 4.67 26.92
N GLN A 787 30.67 5.87 26.72
CA GLN A 787 31.68 6.10 25.66
C GLN A 787 32.92 5.24 25.87
N GLN A 788 33.40 5.12 27.12
CA GLN A 788 34.55 4.26 27.46
C GLN A 788 34.25 2.76 27.27
N LEU A 789 33.01 2.31 27.53
CA LEU A 789 32.60 0.94 27.18
C LEU A 789 32.61 0.70 25.66
N LEU A 790 32.22 1.71 24.87
CA LEU A 790 32.22 1.62 23.40
C LEU A 790 33.64 1.57 22.82
N SER A 791 34.59 2.34 23.36
CA SER A 791 35.99 2.29 22.91
C SER A 791 36.65 0.95 23.23
N PHE A 792 36.44 0.39 24.43
CA PHE A 792 36.95 -0.96 24.75
C PHE A 792 36.34 -2.04 23.84
N LYS A 793 35.04 -1.98 23.54
CA LYS A 793 34.41 -2.91 22.59
C LYS A 793 34.95 -2.79 21.16
N ALA A 794 35.25 -1.57 20.70
CA ALA A 794 35.87 -1.34 19.40
C ALA A 794 37.30 -1.94 19.36
N GLN A 795 38.10 -1.73 20.40
CA GLN A 795 39.44 -2.30 20.54
C GLN A 795 39.40 -3.84 20.60
N PHE A 796 38.50 -4.43 21.38
CA PHE A 796 38.31 -5.88 21.45
C PHE A 796 37.91 -6.48 20.10
N LYS A 797 37.00 -5.82 19.37
CA LYS A 797 36.63 -6.23 17.99
C LYS A 797 37.83 -6.15 17.05
N GLN A 798 38.63 -5.09 17.14
CA GLN A 798 39.83 -4.91 16.33
C GLN A 798 40.91 -5.97 16.63
N LEU A 799 41.03 -6.40 17.89
CA LEU A 799 42.03 -7.39 18.31
C LEU A 799 41.61 -8.86 18.06
N THR A 800 40.31 -9.16 18.12
CA THR A 800 39.78 -10.54 18.02
C THR A 800 39.02 -10.84 16.73
N GLY A 801 38.64 -9.82 15.96
CA GLY A 801 37.72 -9.93 14.83
C GLY A 801 36.24 -10.10 15.22
N VAL A 802 35.90 -10.18 16.51
CA VAL A 802 34.55 -10.54 17.00
C VAL A 802 33.92 -9.42 17.82
N ASP A 803 32.66 -9.07 17.53
CA ASP A 803 31.87 -8.15 18.36
C ASP A 803 31.58 -8.76 19.74
N TYR A 804 31.94 -8.07 20.82
CA TYR A 804 31.58 -8.46 22.18
C TYR A 804 30.05 -8.48 22.35
N LYS A 805 29.51 -9.64 22.72
CA LYS A 805 28.13 -9.84 23.17
C LYS A 805 28.11 -10.15 24.68
N PRO A 806 27.16 -9.61 25.47
CA PRO A 806 27.00 -10.00 26.86
C PRO A 806 26.78 -11.51 27.00
N GLY A 807 27.48 -12.16 27.93
CA GLY A 807 27.40 -13.61 28.15
C GLY A 807 28.31 -14.48 27.27
N MET A 808 29.22 -13.88 26.49
CA MET A 808 30.32 -14.64 25.87
C MET A 808 31.32 -15.17 26.92
N ALA A 809 32.11 -16.18 26.57
CA ALA A 809 33.26 -16.63 27.36
C ALA A 809 34.51 -15.79 27.03
N PRO A 810 35.50 -15.69 27.95
CA PRO A 810 36.76 -15.01 27.67
C PRO A 810 37.59 -15.74 26.59
N PRO A 811 38.29 -15.03 25.69
CA PRO A 811 39.17 -15.64 24.72
C PRO A 811 40.49 -16.10 25.36
N THR A 812 40.98 -17.28 24.97
CA THR A 812 42.26 -17.83 25.40
C THR A 812 43.43 -17.37 24.51
N SER A 813 44.58 -17.10 25.12
CA SER A 813 45.80 -16.68 24.42
C SER A 813 46.55 -17.87 23.77
N PRO A 814 47.29 -17.67 22.66
CA PRO A 814 47.91 -18.75 21.89
C PRO A 814 49.28 -19.19 22.44
N ALA A 815 49.64 -20.45 22.16
CA ALA A 815 50.97 -21.02 22.37
C ALA A 815 51.45 -21.79 21.12
N SER A 816 52.73 -22.16 21.08
CA SER A 816 53.49 -22.51 19.88
C SER A 816 53.19 -23.88 19.23
N THR A 817 53.60 -23.99 17.96
CA THR A 817 53.46 -25.16 17.09
C THR A 817 54.29 -26.38 17.53
N ALA A 818 53.66 -27.55 17.52
CA ALA A 818 54.30 -28.86 17.35
C ALA A 818 53.44 -29.73 16.41
N ALA A 819 54.06 -30.75 15.79
CA ALA A 819 53.43 -31.62 14.78
C ALA A 819 52.55 -32.73 15.43
N PRO A 820 51.76 -33.49 14.65
CA PRO A 820 50.47 -34.03 15.11
C PRO A 820 50.55 -35.38 15.84
N PRO A 821 49.48 -35.74 16.56
CA PRO A 821 48.87 -37.06 16.49
C PRO A 821 47.58 -37.06 15.65
N SER A 822 47.24 -38.22 15.10
CA SER A 822 46.02 -38.46 14.32
C SER A 822 44.79 -38.70 15.19
N ASP A 823 43.63 -38.17 14.80
CA ASP A 823 42.33 -38.73 15.19
C ASP A 823 41.34 -38.73 14.00
N SER A 824 41.28 -39.87 13.32
CA SER A 824 40.56 -40.06 12.06
C SER A 824 39.31 -40.93 12.26
N SER A 825 38.30 -40.40 12.97
CA SER A 825 37.15 -41.19 13.44
C SER A 825 35.75 -40.57 13.24
N SER A 826 35.63 -39.26 12.96
CA SER A 826 34.31 -38.58 12.88
C SER A 826 33.60 -38.74 11.53
N CYS A 827 32.71 -39.72 11.45
CA CYS A 827 31.85 -40.03 10.30
C CYS A 827 31.13 -38.79 9.71
N PRO A 828 31.07 -38.62 8.37
CA PRO A 828 30.37 -37.51 7.71
C PRO A 828 28.89 -37.36 8.11
N TYR A 829 28.20 -38.47 8.41
CA TYR A 829 26.80 -38.46 8.87
C TYR A 829 26.62 -37.63 10.15
N THR A 830 27.50 -37.83 11.13
CA THR A 830 27.46 -37.15 12.44
C THR A 830 27.57 -35.64 12.29
N ARG A 831 28.45 -35.16 11.39
CA ARG A 831 28.66 -33.73 11.11
C ARG A 831 27.41 -33.09 10.50
N VAL A 832 26.75 -33.78 9.55
CA VAL A 832 25.48 -33.30 8.98
C VAL A 832 24.36 -33.27 10.02
N SER A 833 24.29 -34.26 10.92
CA SER A 833 23.28 -34.30 11.97
C SER A 833 23.46 -33.15 12.97
N GLN A 834 24.66 -32.95 13.49
CA GLN A 834 25.00 -31.88 14.43
C GLN A 834 24.70 -30.48 13.85
N GLN A 835 25.10 -30.23 12.60
CA GLN A 835 24.77 -28.96 11.92
C GLN A 835 23.25 -28.81 11.68
N GLY A 836 22.54 -29.92 11.45
CA GLY A 836 21.09 -29.95 11.35
C GLY A 836 20.38 -29.55 12.65
N GLU A 837 20.90 -30.00 13.79
CA GLU A 837 20.42 -29.61 15.11
C GLU A 837 20.76 -28.17 15.47
N LEU A 838 21.96 -27.69 15.10
CA LEU A 838 22.32 -26.27 15.23
C LEU A 838 21.33 -25.37 14.48
N VAL A 839 20.95 -25.72 13.25
CA VAL A 839 19.94 -24.99 12.47
C VAL A 839 18.54 -25.06 13.11
N LYS A 840 18.16 -26.18 13.73
CA LYS A 840 16.90 -26.26 14.51
C LYS A 840 16.96 -25.34 15.74
N LYS A 841 18.05 -25.39 16.50
CA LYS A 841 18.26 -24.61 17.73
C LYS A 841 18.24 -23.11 17.44
N LEU A 842 19.01 -22.63 16.47
CA LEU A 842 19.02 -21.22 16.06
C LEU A 842 17.63 -20.72 15.59
N LYS A 843 16.79 -21.59 15.02
CA LYS A 843 15.41 -21.25 14.66
C LYS A 843 14.45 -21.23 15.86
N ALA A 844 14.64 -22.13 16.84
CA ALA A 844 13.86 -22.14 18.08
C ALA A 844 14.20 -20.93 18.98
N GLU A 845 15.48 -20.54 19.04
CA GLU A 845 16.00 -19.40 19.80
C GLU A 845 15.82 -18.04 19.10
N GLN A 846 15.11 -18.00 17.96
CA GLN A 846 14.85 -16.80 17.14
C GLN A 846 16.13 -16.00 16.80
N ALA A 847 17.22 -16.70 16.47
CA ALA A 847 18.50 -16.07 16.17
C ALA A 847 18.42 -15.13 14.93
N PRO A 848 19.29 -14.11 14.83
CA PRO A 848 19.33 -13.22 13.68
C PRO A 848 19.41 -13.99 12.35
N LYS A 849 18.60 -13.57 11.37
CA LYS A 849 18.42 -14.30 10.10
C LYS A 849 19.74 -14.64 9.40
N GLU A 850 20.71 -13.72 9.42
CA GLU A 850 22.05 -13.91 8.85
C GLU A 850 22.80 -15.13 9.44
N GLN A 851 22.63 -15.40 10.74
CA GLN A 851 23.24 -16.57 11.40
C GLN A 851 22.51 -17.87 11.02
N ILE A 852 21.18 -17.82 10.86
CA ILE A 852 20.38 -18.96 10.39
C ILE A 852 20.75 -19.29 8.93
N ASP A 853 20.81 -18.29 8.05
CA ASP A 853 21.14 -18.45 6.64
C ASP A 853 22.59 -18.95 6.45
N ALA A 854 23.55 -18.48 7.26
CA ALA A 854 24.91 -19.00 7.29
C ALA A 854 24.98 -20.48 7.74
N ALA A 855 24.30 -20.83 8.84
CA ALA A 855 24.26 -22.21 9.34
C ALA A 855 23.57 -23.17 8.35
N VAL A 856 22.53 -22.71 7.66
CA VAL A 856 21.86 -23.45 6.57
C VAL A 856 22.77 -23.64 5.36
N LYS A 857 23.53 -22.61 4.94
CA LYS A 857 24.51 -22.72 3.85
C LYS A 857 25.58 -23.78 4.16
N GLN A 858 26.07 -23.81 5.40
CA GLN A 858 27.04 -24.80 5.86
C GLN A 858 26.42 -26.22 5.97
N LEU A 859 25.17 -26.35 6.39
CA LEU A 859 24.43 -27.63 6.37
C LEU A 859 24.27 -28.18 4.94
N LEU A 860 24.01 -27.33 3.95
CA LEU A 860 23.92 -27.73 2.54
C LEU A 860 25.28 -28.19 1.99
N ALA A 861 26.38 -27.52 2.36
CA ALA A 861 27.73 -27.95 1.99
C ALA A 861 28.06 -29.33 2.58
N LEU A 862 27.83 -29.55 3.88
CA LEU A 862 28.06 -30.84 4.53
C LEU A 862 27.18 -31.97 3.94
N LYS A 863 25.96 -31.66 3.50
CA LYS A 863 25.11 -32.63 2.76
C LYS A 863 25.65 -32.98 1.38
N ALA A 864 26.24 -32.01 0.67
CA ALA A 864 26.89 -32.26 -0.61
C ALA A 864 28.17 -33.11 -0.43
N GLU A 865 28.95 -32.85 0.62
CA GLU A 865 30.10 -33.68 1.00
C GLU A 865 29.68 -35.10 1.38
N PHE A 866 28.64 -35.26 2.22
CA PHE A 866 28.07 -36.58 2.54
C PHE A 866 27.67 -37.33 1.27
N LYS A 867 26.91 -36.69 0.35
CA LYS A 867 26.50 -37.30 -0.91
C LYS A 867 27.68 -37.67 -1.80
N LYS A 868 28.74 -36.85 -1.82
CA LYS A 868 29.98 -37.15 -2.56
C LYS A 868 30.75 -38.33 -1.96
N PHE A 869 30.64 -38.57 -0.65
CA PHE A 869 31.38 -39.61 0.06
C PHE A 869 30.62 -40.94 0.19
N THR A 870 29.28 -40.93 0.18
CA THR A 870 28.42 -42.13 0.34
C THR A 870 27.61 -42.48 -0.91
N GLY A 871 27.55 -41.60 -1.90
CA GLY A 871 26.68 -41.72 -3.07
C GLY A 871 25.19 -41.42 -2.81
N GLN A 872 24.78 -41.22 -1.55
CA GLN A 872 23.37 -41.12 -1.15
C GLN A 872 23.00 -39.74 -0.58
N ASP A 873 21.77 -39.30 -0.80
CA ASP A 873 21.23 -38.10 -0.15
C ASP A 873 20.94 -38.36 1.34
N TYR A 874 21.43 -37.48 2.21
CA TYR A 874 21.23 -37.57 3.66
C TYR A 874 19.74 -37.58 4.04
N LYS A 875 19.28 -38.68 4.65
CA LYS A 875 17.99 -38.80 5.33
C LYS A 875 18.20 -38.82 6.86
N PRO A 876 17.44 -38.04 7.65
CA PRO A 876 17.49 -38.16 9.11
C PRO A 876 17.03 -39.55 9.55
N GLY A 877 17.82 -40.22 10.39
CA GLY A 877 17.50 -41.55 10.94
C GLY A 877 18.21 -42.74 10.27
N MET A 878 19.17 -42.51 9.38
CA MET A 878 20.05 -43.58 8.89
C MET A 878 21.01 -44.05 10.00
N VAL A 879 21.30 -45.35 10.04
CA VAL A 879 22.31 -45.95 10.93
C VAL A 879 23.71 -45.75 10.32
N PRO A 880 24.73 -45.32 11.09
CA PRO A 880 26.09 -45.22 10.58
C PRO A 880 26.68 -46.59 10.27
N LEU A 881 27.21 -46.77 9.05
CA LEU A 881 27.97 -47.96 8.67
C LEU A 881 29.45 -47.80 9.06
N THR A 882 30.01 -48.78 9.75
CA THR A 882 31.45 -48.95 9.97
C THR A 882 32.05 -49.93 8.96
N PRO A 883 33.33 -49.76 8.56
CA PRO A 883 33.97 -50.62 7.57
C PRO A 883 34.51 -51.93 8.19
N SER A 884 34.43 -53.02 7.42
CA SER A 884 35.07 -54.31 7.74
C SER A 884 35.89 -54.83 6.54
N ALA A 885 36.95 -55.58 6.85
CA ALA A 885 37.93 -56.14 5.91
C ALA A 885 37.62 -57.63 5.57
N PRO A 886 38.26 -58.26 4.56
CA PRO A 886 37.51 -59.12 3.63
C PRO A 886 37.68 -60.65 3.75
N THR A 887 36.85 -61.35 2.96
CA THR A 887 36.96 -62.71 2.39
C THR A 887 36.78 -63.96 3.27
N ALA A 888 35.64 -64.65 3.04
CA ALA A 888 35.48 -66.12 2.94
C ALA A 888 34.27 -66.44 2.04
N VAL A 889 34.05 -67.68 1.60
CA VAL A 889 33.21 -68.02 0.41
C VAL A 889 32.09 -69.05 0.71
N THR A 890 31.10 -69.14 -0.21
CA THR A 890 30.19 -70.28 -0.55
C THR A 890 28.74 -70.25 0.05
N PRO A 891 27.73 -70.98 -0.50
CA PRO A 891 26.68 -70.33 -1.30
C PRO A 891 25.21 -70.61 -0.81
N PRO A 892 24.13 -70.68 -1.62
CA PRO A 892 23.04 -69.70 -1.52
C PRO A 892 21.67 -70.26 -1.08
N SER A 893 20.72 -69.35 -0.81
CA SER A 893 19.28 -69.62 -0.68
C SER A 893 18.47 -68.65 -1.56
N PRO A 894 17.25 -69.04 -2.02
CA PRO A 894 16.48 -68.25 -2.99
C PRO A 894 15.78 -67.03 -2.37
N PRO A 895 15.54 -65.95 -3.15
CA PRO A 895 14.83 -64.77 -2.67
C PRO A 895 13.35 -65.08 -2.37
N SER A 896 12.82 -64.46 -1.32
CA SER A 896 11.41 -64.55 -0.95
C SER A 896 10.51 -63.76 -1.91
N SER A 897 9.22 -64.12 -1.95
CA SER A 897 8.20 -63.44 -2.77
C SER A 897 8.04 -61.94 -2.44
N SER A 898 8.39 -61.52 -1.21
CA SER A 898 8.44 -60.10 -0.81
C SER A 898 9.48 -59.31 -1.60
N ASP A 899 10.68 -59.88 -1.80
CA ASP A 899 11.81 -59.22 -2.47
C ASP A 899 11.51 -59.00 -3.96
N LEU A 900 10.83 -59.96 -4.58
CA LEU A 900 10.34 -59.84 -5.96
C LEU A 900 9.21 -58.80 -6.08
N TYR A 901 8.23 -58.82 -5.17
CA TYR A 901 7.14 -57.85 -5.17
C TYR A 901 7.64 -56.40 -5.00
N GLU A 902 8.60 -56.14 -4.11
CA GLU A 902 9.19 -54.81 -3.97
C GLU A 902 9.97 -54.37 -5.22
N ARG A 903 10.71 -55.27 -5.88
CA ARG A 903 11.43 -54.95 -7.12
C ARG A 903 10.47 -54.62 -8.28
N VAL A 904 9.40 -55.39 -8.45
CA VAL A 904 8.33 -55.11 -9.43
C VAL A 904 7.66 -53.77 -9.12
N ALA A 905 7.35 -53.48 -7.85
CA ALA A 905 6.76 -52.21 -7.44
C ALA A 905 7.68 -51.01 -7.73
N GLN A 906 8.96 -51.10 -7.34
CA GLN A 906 9.95 -50.04 -7.57
C GLN A 906 10.21 -49.80 -9.06
N GLN A 907 10.33 -50.85 -9.88
CA GLN A 907 10.51 -50.70 -11.32
C GLN A 907 9.23 -50.16 -12.01
N GLY A 908 8.04 -50.49 -11.49
CA GLY A 908 6.77 -49.88 -11.89
C GLY A 908 6.71 -48.38 -11.60
N GLU A 909 7.29 -47.94 -10.49
CA GLU A 909 7.45 -46.53 -10.12
C GLU A 909 8.35 -45.80 -11.14
N VAL A 910 9.48 -46.41 -11.54
CA VAL A 910 10.40 -45.89 -12.57
C VAL A 910 9.69 -45.74 -13.91
N VAL A 911 8.92 -46.73 -14.36
CA VAL A 911 8.14 -46.67 -15.62
C VAL A 911 7.09 -45.55 -15.57
N ARG A 912 6.37 -45.39 -14.44
CA ARG A 912 5.40 -44.30 -14.26
C ARG A 912 6.09 -42.93 -14.31
N LYS A 913 7.24 -42.79 -13.67
CA LYS A 913 8.04 -41.55 -13.67
C LYS A 913 8.55 -41.18 -15.07
N LEU A 914 9.17 -42.12 -15.79
CA LEU A 914 9.68 -41.86 -17.16
C LEU A 914 8.55 -41.46 -18.12
N LYS A 915 7.35 -42.03 -17.97
CA LYS A 915 6.16 -41.62 -18.75
C LYS A 915 5.65 -40.23 -18.36
N SER A 916 5.65 -39.86 -17.07
CA SER A 916 5.20 -38.53 -16.64
C SER A 916 6.19 -37.41 -17.02
N GLU A 917 7.48 -37.71 -17.02
CA GLU A 917 8.57 -36.80 -17.44
C GLU A 917 8.74 -36.73 -18.97
N LYS A 918 7.93 -37.47 -19.75
CA LYS A 918 7.98 -37.56 -21.22
C LYS A 918 9.36 -37.95 -21.76
N ALA A 919 10.00 -38.93 -21.11
CA ALA A 919 11.27 -39.53 -21.57
C ALA A 919 11.13 -40.18 -22.97
N SER A 920 12.26 -40.45 -23.63
CA SER A 920 12.22 -41.03 -24.98
C SER A 920 11.60 -42.43 -24.97
N LYS A 921 10.95 -42.81 -26.09
CA LYS A 921 10.23 -44.08 -26.18
C LYS A 921 11.15 -45.27 -25.86
N ASP A 922 12.39 -45.25 -26.35
CA ASP A 922 13.35 -46.34 -26.15
C ASP A 922 13.74 -46.51 -24.67
N GLN A 923 13.81 -45.41 -23.91
CA GLN A 923 14.06 -45.43 -22.46
C GLN A 923 12.86 -46.00 -21.68
N VAL A 924 11.64 -45.61 -22.07
CA VAL A 924 10.40 -46.15 -21.48
C VAL A 924 10.25 -47.64 -21.78
N ASP A 925 10.44 -48.04 -23.03
CA ASP A 925 10.28 -49.43 -23.47
C ASP A 925 11.39 -50.34 -22.90
N ALA A 926 12.62 -49.84 -22.71
CA ALA A 926 13.66 -50.55 -21.98
C ALA A 926 13.31 -50.77 -20.49
N ALA A 927 12.80 -49.73 -19.80
CA ALA A 927 12.37 -49.83 -18.41
C ALA A 927 11.15 -50.77 -18.24
N VAL A 928 10.21 -50.76 -19.19
CA VAL A 928 9.08 -51.70 -19.26
C VAL A 928 9.57 -53.13 -19.53
N LYS A 929 10.56 -53.32 -20.38
CA LYS A 929 11.14 -54.66 -20.65
C LYS A 929 11.85 -55.24 -19.42
N GLN A 930 12.46 -54.40 -18.58
CA GLN A 930 12.95 -54.83 -17.26
C GLN A 930 11.81 -55.14 -16.28
N LEU A 931 10.72 -54.36 -16.28
CA LEU A 931 9.54 -54.62 -15.44
C LEU A 931 8.84 -55.94 -15.78
N LEU A 932 8.89 -56.37 -17.05
CA LEU A 932 8.34 -57.64 -17.53
C LEU A 932 9.32 -58.83 -17.39
N ALA A 933 10.52 -58.59 -16.85
CA ALA A 933 11.54 -59.61 -16.59
C ALA A 933 11.79 -59.82 -15.08
N LEU A 934 10.95 -59.20 -14.23
CA LEU A 934 10.85 -59.35 -12.78
C LEU A 934 9.50 -59.97 -12.45
#